data_AF-A0A0B1T7B1-F1
#
_entry.id   AF-A0A0B1T7B1-F1
#
_cell.length_a   1.000
_cell.length_b   1.000
_cell.length_c   1.000
_cell.angle_alpha   90.00
_cell.angle_beta   90.00
_cell.angle_gamma   90.00
#
_symmetry.space_group_name_H-M   'P 1'
#
loop_
_entity.id
_entity.type
_entity.pdbx_description
1 polymer ?
#
loop_
_entity_poly.entity_id
_entity_poly.type
_entity_poly.pdbx_seq_one_letter_code
_entity_poly.pdbx_strand_id
1 'polypeptide(L)'
;MQVREFGKLLIIDRNYILANNAYMTMAIGNAPWPVGVTRSGIHQRPGSAKAYVSNIAHVLNDETQRKYIQSFKRLMTRMQEYFPTDPSKCVEYVRTFFAFQLLKNPADPQLNEELISLLRRNGDLEEAAEAREKLAAQGPLSSKLWIEWIQDERSAGAERERMEKLFERAVFDSNSLEIWIELVQWACGIDPAFAREKFEEAVSAVGLRVDVGGMIWQSYLCFEEALLGGDETNEKQIKAIKALYKRALRVPNVDLADTWKNYLEFAGENLDEDIKEAHEASTNLMKEFSKFEVKLAETDDSVEAFYEYLNFEKEKDDPGRIQSFYDRMLDKHPDDENLWFDYGQCCALWQQTLLALERAGAAAAEIDEMWISARETISSADDGRALYRTYLYMLRRRADATDKNFTKVAEVFEEGAKSLAEWFGVHEWDQQAAYRKNWAYFAYTKLNDAKKGRQIWDDILASGGGRFAEKWIEAVKLERQFGTIEGARKLLYKALNSVSDHPTVVFEYFIQFEREEGTLEQLDKALEKVNAQAAHRASRQQSQKQKEESPEKKPHGKEKRGAPKGAETKAVQRKRTGPEPDESPPAKKQAESSAPGPAPVQRSPSKDKDGFIMPMLPVKKMQELSVQAIATPAPSASHAADQPAESSAASANEKKFTVFVSNLDFKTTPEEVKEVLEGVVEVRLVYRGMSKLTKGYGFVDLDSEKNLRKALANDRIPINGRPMLISINDPEKRVGFKYATGLEKTKLFVRNVHYDCTEDQLKEAFSAFGKVKAVRIVTHISGKPKGVAYVEFETEEDAQKALEAPEIVLLERKLHVALSNPPRKPDKTEHPASTSYAVPSSSTDRKTALSLVPRGVKTASSRATNGMAAKANGDAVASTDEEHLLAPFDYITSMPGKQIRGKLAMAFNVWLKIGSDKLSTIMEIVQMLHNASLMIDDIEDNSVLRRGLPVTHHIYGTPRTINTANYVYFIALEKCARLSPKAVAIFAEQMLELHRGQGKELFWRDTVTCPTESEYEEMVIQKTGGLFFLAVRLIELFSEEDYDFANLLRLMALFFQIRDDYLNLVSDDMAKQKSFAEDLTEGKFSFPIIHAIRSSPVSSNDDPVLNILRQRTEDVEVKKYCINVIKERNSFDHTLSKLRKISEQIRAEISALGGNTKLAEVMDLLERGIIN
;
A
#
# COMPACT_ATOMS: atom_id res chain seq x y z
N MET A 1 19.20 -49.89 -3.56
CA MET A 1 17.85 -50.12 -4.14
C MET A 1 17.83 -49.69 -5.60
N GLN A 2 18.09 -48.40 -5.89
CA GLN A 2 18.08 -47.79 -7.23
C GLN A 2 18.74 -48.61 -8.37
N VAL A 3 19.89 -49.29 -8.15
CA VAL A 3 20.54 -50.13 -9.19
C VAL A 3 19.61 -51.22 -9.76
N ARG A 4 18.71 -51.79 -8.93
CA ARG A 4 17.73 -52.80 -9.36
C ARG A 4 16.58 -52.18 -10.16
N GLU A 5 16.23 -50.94 -9.84
CA GLU A 5 15.20 -50.15 -10.51
C GLU A 5 15.71 -49.65 -11.87
N PHE A 6 16.92 -49.08 -11.93
CA PHE A 6 17.65 -48.80 -13.15
C PHE A 6 17.72 -50.04 -14.07
N GLY A 7 18.12 -51.20 -13.52
CA GLY A 7 18.15 -52.46 -14.27
C GLY A 7 16.79 -52.90 -14.82
N LYS A 8 15.69 -52.71 -14.06
CA LYS A 8 14.32 -52.97 -14.53
C LYS A 8 13.93 -52.02 -15.66
N LEU A 9 14.10 -50.71 -15.45
CA LEU A 9 13.74 -49.67 -16.41
C LEU A 9 14.52 -49.79 -17.71
N LEU A 10 15.80 -50.19 -17.64
CA LEU A 10 16.67 -50.36 -18.80
C LEU A 10 16.40 -51.65 -19.59
N ILE A 11 16.25 -52.79 -18.91
CA ILE A 11 16.26 -54.11 -19.56
C ILE A 11 14.84 -54.64 -19.82
N ILE A 12 13.92 -54.42 -18.87
CA ILE A 12 12.57 -54.99 -18.88
C ILE A 12 11.56 -53.99 -19.46
N ASP A 13 11.47 -52.80 -18.86
CA ASP A 13 10.50 -51.78 -19.30
C ASP A 13 11.02 -50.98 -20.52
N ARG A 14 12.34 -51.03 -20.76
CA ARG A 14 13.10 -50.31 -21.80
C ARG A 14 12.75 -48.83 -21.93
N ASN A 15 12.44 -48.17 -20.82
CA ASN A 15 12.17 -46.73 -20.82
C ASN A 15 13.48 -45.99 -20.51
N TYR A 16 14.22 -45.62 -21.56
CA TYR A 16 15.55 -45.03 -21.42
C TYR A 16 15.55 -43.67 -20.73
N ILE A 17 14.46 -42.90 -20.82
CA ILE A 17 14.28 -41.64 -20.09
C ILE A 17 14.17 -41.90 -18.58
N LEU A 18 13.31 -42.84 -18.16
CA LEU A 18 13.19 -43.19 -16.74
C LEU A 18 14.45 -43.89 -16.21
N ALA A 19 15.11 -44.72 -17.04
CA ALA A 19 16.41 -45.29 -16.69
C ALA A 19 17.48 -44.20 -16.52
N ASN A 20 17.51 -43.18 -17.37
CA ASN A 20 18.43 -42.04 -17.22
C ASN A 20 18.15 -41.26 -15.92
N ASN A 21 16.88 -40.99 -15.60
CA ASN A 21 16.51 -40.34 -14.34
C ASN A 21 16.98 -41.17 -13.12
N ALA A 22 16.76 -42.50 -13.14
CA ALA A 22 17.24 -43.39 -12.08
C ALA A 22 18.78 -43.43 -11.98
N TYR A 23 19.48 -43.35 -13.12
CA TYR A 23 20.93 -43.22 -13.18
C TYR A 23 21.42 -41.90 -12.55
N MET A 24 20.77 -40.77 -12.82
CA MET A 24 21.14 -39.47 -12.22
C MET A 24 20.96 -39.49 -10.70
N THR A 25 19.85 -40.04 -10.20
CA THR A 25 19.63 -40.24 -8.76
C THR A 25 20.71 -41.13 -8.12
N MET A 26 21.21 -42.14 -8.84
CA MET A 26 22.36 -42.95 -8.41
C MET A 26 23.70 -42.19 -8.46
N ALA A 27 23.89 -41.28 -9.42
CA ALA A 27 25.13 -40.53 -9.60
C ALA A 27 25.31 -39.40 -8.57
N ILE A 28 24.20 -38.78 -8.15
CA ILE A 28 24.15 -37.73 -7.12
C ILE A 28 24.12 -38.36 -5.72
N GLY A 29 23.38 -39.45 -5.55
CA GLY A 29 23.15 -40.09 -4.24
C GLY A 29 22.17 -39.29 -3.35
N ASN A 30 22.09 -39.63 -2.07
CA ASN A 30 21.18 -38.98 -1.11
C ASN A 30 21.70 -37.61 -0.59
N ALA A 31 22.51 -36.90 -1.37
CA ALA A 31 22.81 -35.50 -1.08
C ALA A 31 21.55 -34.66 -1.40
N PRO A 32 21.06 -33.80 -0.49
CA PRO A 32 20.00 -32.87 -0.84
C PRO A 32 20.52 -31.91 -1.92
N TRP A 33 19.77 -31.78 -3.02
CA TRP A 33 19.99 -30.69 -3.97
C TRP A 33 19.84 -29.36 -3.22
N PRO A 34 20.67 -28.33 -3.47
CA PRO A 34 20.49 -27.01 -2.87
C PRO A 34 19.26 -26.33 -3.51
N VAL A 35 18.06 -26.74 -3.08
CA VAL A 35 16.79 -26.21 -3.57
C VAL A 35 16.79 -24.70 -3.35
N GLY A 36 16.89 -23.96 -4.44
CA GLY A 36 16.88 -22.50 -4.43
C GLY A 36 15.60 -21.96 -3.79
N VAL A 37 15.68 -20.74 -3.27
CA VAL A 37 14.56 -20.08 -2.59
C VAL A 37 13.48 -19.73 -3.62
N THR A 38 12.54 -20.64 -3.87
CA THR A 38 11.40 -20.42 -4.77
C THR A 38 10.08 -20.62 -4.04
N ARG A 39 9.47 -19.48 -3.64
CA ARG A 39 8.06 -19.33 -3.24
C ARG A 39 7.56 -20.24 -2.09
N SER A 40 8.13 -20.08 -0.89
CA SER A 40 7.39 -19.71 0.34
C SER A 40 8.28 -19.84 1.60
N GLY A 41 8.18 -18.88 2.52
CA GLY A 41 8.81 -18.97 3.84
C GLY A 41 10.30 -18.58 3.94
N ILE A 42 10.66 -17.34 3.59
CA ILE A 42 12.00 -16.77 3.87
C ILE A 42 12.15 -16.41 5.37
N HIS A 43 11.99 -17.40 6.25
CA HIS A 43 12.12 -17.26 7.71
C HIS A 43 12.80 -18.50 8.33
N GLN A 44 13.99 -18.85 7.83
CA GLN A 44 14.95 -19.67 8.58
C GLN A 44 16.34 -19.02 8.61
N ARG A 45 16.97 -19.06 9.79
CA ARG A 45 18.17 -18.27 10.11
C ARG A 45 19.41 -18.82 9.39
N PRO A 46 20.17 -18.01 8.62
CA PRO A 46 21.47 -18.39 8.07
C PRO A 46 22.60 -18.37 9.12
N GLY A 47 22.33 -18.83 10.35
CA GLY A 47 23.24 -18.69 11.51
C GLY A 47 23.78 -20.00 12.10
N SER A 48 23.06 -21.12 12.00
CA SER A 48 23.39 -22.38 12.70
C SER A 48 23.80 -23.56 11.81
N ALA A 49 23.81 -23.39 10.48
CA ALA A 49 24.10 -24.47 9.52
C ALA A 49 25.60 -24.73 9.27
N LYS A 50 26.51 -23.83 9.71
CA LYS A 50 27.96 -23.87 9.40
C LYS A 50 28.76 -25.02 10.04
N ALA A 51 28.11 -26.00 10.68
CA ALA A 51 28.77 -27.08 11.43
C ALA A 51 28.69 -28.49 10.81
N TYR A 52 27.94 -28.72 9.72
CA TYR A 52 27.70 -30.10 9.22
C TYR A 52 27.76 -30.34 7.70
N VAL A 53 28.04 -29.32 6.89
CA VAL A 53 28.08 -29.46 5.41
C VAL A 53 29.38 -30.13 4.91
N SER A 54 30.48 -30.04 5.66
CA SER A 54 31.81 -30.53 5.27
C SER A 54 31.99 -32.06 5.24
N ASN A 55 30.98 -32.84 5.64
CA ASN A 55 31.06 -34.30 5.78
C ASN A 55 30.00 -35.09 4.97
N ILE A 56 29.31 -34.46 4.02
CA ILE A 56 28.38 -35.17 3.11
C ILE A 56 29.19 -35.79 1.97
N ALA A 57 29.30 -37.13 1.97
CA ALA A 57 30.09 -37.88 0.99
C ALA A 57 29.44 -37.86 -0.41
N HIS A 58 29.90 -36.94 -1.27
CA HIS A 58 29.47 -36.89 -2.66
C HIS A 58 30.03 -38.08 -3.44
N VAL A 59 29.16 -38.90 -4.06
CA VAL A 59 29.51 -40.19 -4.67
C VAL A 59 30.55 -40.05 -5.80
N LEU A 60 30.57 -38.90 -6.50
CA LEU A 60 31.56 -38.63 -7.55
C LEU A 60 32.97 -38.31 -7.02
N ASN A 61 33.18 -38.13 -5.72
CA ASN A 61 34.52 -37.83 -5.16
C ASN A 61 35.43 -39.07 -5.07
N ASP A 62 34.86 -40.28 -5.05
CA ASP A 62 35.62 -41.52 -5.24
C ASP A 62 35.72 -41.83 -6.75
N GLU A 63 36.94 -41.79 -7.28
CA GLU A 63 37.23 -42.07 -8.69
C GLU A 63 36.79 -43.49 -9.11
N THR A 64 36.80 -44.44 -8.16
CA THR A 64 36.38 -45.84 -8.34
C THR A 64 34.87 -45.94 -8.53
N GLN A 65 34.10 -45.24 -7.68
CA GLN A 65 32.64 -45.15 -7.79
C GLN A 65 32.23 -44.35 -9.03
N ARG A 66 32.91 -43.23 -9.34
CA ARG A 66 32.72 -42.45 -10.58
C ARG A 66 32.88 -43.33 -11.83
N LYS A 67 33.95 -44.13 -11.91
CA LYS A 67 34.19 -45.08 -13.03
C LYS A 67 33.12 -46.16 -13.11
N TYR A 68 32.68 -46.71 -11.98
CA TYR A 68 31.63 -47.72 -11.93
C TYR A 68 30.28 -47.15 -12.40
N ILE A 69 29.90 -45.96 -11.93
CA ILE A 69 28.65 -45.29 -12.33
C ILE A 69 28.66 -44.91 -13.82
N GLN A 70 29.76 -44.35 -14.34
CA GLN A 70 29.88 -44.06 -15.78
C GLN A 70 29.72 -45.31 -16.67
N SER A 71 29.98 -46.52 -16.16
CA SER A 71 29.72 -47.75 -16.90
C SER A 71 28.22 -47.99 -17.16
N PHE A 72 27.34 -47.52 -16.28
CA PHE A 72 25.88 -47.58 -16.47
C PHE A 72 25.38 -46.59 -17.53
N LYS A 73 25.88 -45.33 -17.59
CA LYS A 73 25.52 -44.42 -18.71
C LYS A 73 25.97 -45.01 -20.05
N ARG A 74 27.19 -45.56 -20.13
CA ARG A 74 27.71 -46.23 -21.35
C ARG A 74 26.88 -47.47 -21.74
N LEU A 75 26.48 -48.29 -20.77
CA LEU A 75 25.61 -49.44 -21.00
C LEU A 75 24.22 -49.01 -21.51
N MET A 76 23.68 -47.92 -20.97
CA MET A 76 22.38 -47.36 -21.38
C MET A 76 22.41 -46.80 -22.80
N THR A 77 23.42 -46.01 -23.17
CA THR A 77 23.62 -45.54 -24.55
C THR A 77 23.65 -46.72 -25.53
N ARG A 78 24.48 -47.74 -25.25
CA ARG A 78 24.57 -48.97 -26.05
C ARG A 78 23.26 -49.74 -26.12
N MET A 79 22.51 -49.83 -25.02
CA MET A 79 21.20 -50.49 -25.00
C MET A 79 20.17 -49.76 -25.87
N GLN A 80 20.18 -48.43 -25.88
CA GLN A 80 19.29 -47.62 -26.71
C GLN A 80 19.66 -47.71 -28.21
N GLU A 81 20.96 -47.81 -28.54
CA GLU A 81 21.45 -48.05 -29.91
C GLU A 81 21.00 -49.42 -30.48
N TYR A 82 21.18 -50.51 -29.72
CA TYR A 82 20.93 -51.86 -30.21
C TYR A 82 19.50 -52.38 -29.99
N PHE A 83 18.74 -51.80 -29.06
CA PHE A 83 17.38 -52.25 -28.71
C PHE A 83 16.34 -51.11 -28.66
N PRO A 84 16.26 -50.27 -29.71
CA PRO A 84 15.43 -49.06 -29.71
C PRO A 84 13.96 -49.34 -29.40
N THR A 85 13.32 -48.39 -28.73
CA THR A 85 11.91 -48.41 -28.37
C THR A 85 11.11 -47.35 -29.13
N ASP A 86 9.83 -47.24 -28.79
CA ASP A 86 9.02 -46.02 -28.95
C ASP A 86 9.89 -44.75 -28.80
N PRO A 87 9.95 -43.88 -29.84
CA PRO A 87 10.80 -42.70 -29.83
C PRO A 87 10.56 -41.78 -28.62
N SER A 88 9.31 -41.70 -28.13
CA SER A 88 8.97 -40.89 -26.94
C SER A 88 9.64 -41.35 -25.64
N LYS A 89 10.30 -42.52 -25.65
CA LYS A 89 11.00 -43.14 -24.50
C LYS A 89 12.52 -43.20 -24.68
N CYS A 90 13.03 -42.66 -25.79
CA CYS A 90 14.46 -42.59 -26.12
C CYS A 90 15.01 -41.18 -25.83
N VAL A 91 16.08 -41.09 -25.04
CA VAL A 91 16.67 -39.81 -24.60
C VAL A 91 17.12 -38.96 -25.80
N GLU A 92 17.78 -39.59 -26.78
CA GLU A 92 18.27 -38.91 -27.99
C GLU A 92 17.16 -38.41 -28.91
N TYR A 93 15.98 -39.06 -28.91
CA TYR A 93 14.86 -38.62 -29.74
C TYR A 93 14.20 -37.37 -29.16
N VAL A 94 14.03 -37.30 -27.84
CA VAL A 94 13.49 -36.10 -27.18
C VAL A 94 14.48 -34.93 -27.34
N ARG A 95 15.77 -35.18 -27.13
CA ARG A 95 16.87 -34.22 -27.38
C ARG A 95 16.86 -33.68 -28.83
N THR A 96 16.77 -34.56 -29.83
CA THR A 96 16.73 -34.15 -31.25
C THR A 96 15.39 -33.52 -31.65
N PHE A 97 14.27 -33.88 -31.01
CA PHE A 97 12.98 -33.21 -31.21
C PHE A 97 13.04 -31.74 -30.81
N PHE A 98 13.51 -31.42 -29.59
CA PHE A 98 13.62 -30.01 -29.15
C PHE A 98 14.61 -29.22 -30.01
N ALA A 99 15.78 -29.79 -30.32
CA ALA A 99 16.73 -29.18 -31.26
C ALA A 99 16.13 -28.93 -32.66
N PHE A 100 15.24 -29.81 -33.14
CA PHE A 100 14.56 -29.65 -34.43
C PHE A 100 13.40 -28.65 -34.41
N GLN A 101 12.75 -28.42 -33.27
CA GLN A 101 11.76 -27.34 -33.11
C GLN A 101 12.46 -25.98 -32.97
N LEU A 102 13.57 -25.90 -32.23
CA LEU A 102 14.41 -24.71 -32.15
C LEU A 102 15.08 -24.36 -33.49
N LEU A 103 15.35 -25.34 -34.36
CA LEU A 103 15.74 -25.09 -35.76
C LEU A 103 14.64 -24.40 -36.61
N LYS A 104 13.39 -24.35 -36.13
CA LYS A 104 12.28 -23.63 -36.78
C LYS A 104 11.93 -22.33 -36.06
N ASN A 105 12.03 -22.31 -34.73
CA ASN A 105 11.83 -21.13 -33.89
C ASN A 105 12.99 -20.97 -32.89
N PRO A 106 14.14 -20.38 -33.29
CA PRO A 106 15.33 -20.31 -32.44
C PRO A 106 15.16 -19.45 -31.18
N ALA A 107 14.24 -18.48 -31.27
CA ALA A 107 13.97 -17.47 -30.24
C ALA A 107 12.80 -17.85 -29.31
N ASP A 108 12.38 -19.12 -29.31
CA ASP A 108 11.34 -19.63 -28.41
C ASP A 108 11.91 -19.81 -26.99
N PRO A 109 11.53 -19.00 -25.99
CA PRO A 109 12.17 -19.07 -24.68
C PRO A 109 11.84 -20.39 -23.96
N GLN A 110 10.61 -20.89 -24.15
CA GLN A 110 10.11 -22.05 -23.45
C GLN A 110 10.68 -23.36 -24.01
N LEU A 111 10.83 -23.48 -25.35
CA LEU A 111 11.56 -24.61 -25.94
C LEU A 111 13.05 -24.59 -25.58
N ASN A 112 13.66 -23.43 -25.39
CA ASN A 112 15.05 -23.33 -24.91
C ASN A 112 15.17 -23.72 -23.42
N GLU A 113 14.27 -23.26 -22.53
CA GLU A 113 14.24 -23.72 -21.12
C GLU A 113 14.03 -25.24 -21.02
N GLU A 114 13.13 -25.83 -21.82
CA GLU A 114 12.90 -27.27 -21.83
C GLU A 114 14.14 -28.04 -22.33
N LEU A 115 14.83 -27.56 -23.37
CA LEU A 115 16.09 -28.15 -23.83
C LEU A 115 17.19 -28.06 -22.77
N ILE A 116 17.42 -26.89 -22.17
CA ILE A 116 18.43 -26.69 -21.11
C ILE A 116 18.12 -27.62 -19.92
N SER A 117 16.86 -27.69 -19.50
CA SER A 117 16.40 -28.58 -18.43
C SER A 117 16.63 -30.06 -18.75
N LEU A 118 16.51 -30.49 -20.01
CA LEU A 118 16.81 -31.85 -20.46
C LEU A 118 18.31 -32.13 -20.50
N LEU A 119 19.13 -31.21 -21.01
CA LEU A 119 20.59 -31.36 -21.06
C LEU A 119 21.18 -31.44 -19.64
N ARG A 120 20.72 -30.61 -18.70
CA ARG A 120 21.03 -30.73 -17.26
C ARG A 120 20.61 -32.10 -16.70
N ARG A 121 19.41 -32.58 -17.01
CA ARG A 121 18.90 -33.91 -16.60
C ARG A 121 19.64 -35.09 -17.23
N ASN A 122 20.36 -34.90 -18.33
CA ASN A 122 21.26 -35.92 -18.89
C ASN A 122 22.69 -35.85 -18.31
N GLY A 123 23.03 -34.75 -17.64
CA GLY A 123 24.40 -34.43 -17.21
C GLY A 123 25.29 -33.95 -18.37
N ASP A 124 24.71 -33.47 -19.45
CA ASP A 124 25.41 -33.02 -20.67
C ASP A 124 25.69 -31.50 -20.55
N LEU A 125 26.48 -31.12 -19.53
CA LEU A 125 26.60 -29.74 -19.04
C LEU A 125 27.26 -28.76 -20.03
N GLU A 126 28.21 -29.20 -20.85
CA GLU A 126 28.86 -28.37 -21.87
C GLU A 126 27.83 -27.90 -22.92
N GLU A 127 26.93 -28.79 -23.31
CA GLU A 127 25.87 -28.50 -24.29
C GLU A 127 24.75 -27.65 -23.67
N ALA A 128 24.49 -27.80 -22.36
CA ALA A 128 23.61 -26.91 -21.61
C ALA A 128 24.18 -25.48 -21.53
N ALA A 129 25.50 -25.33 -21.36
CA ALA A 129 26.18 -24.04 -21.42
C ALA A 129 26.14 -23.43 -22.85
N GLU A 130 26.36 -24.23 -23.89
CA GLU A 130 26.17 -23.79 -25.28
C GLU A 130 24.74 -23.33 -25.58
N ALA A 131 23.73 -24.02 -25.05
CA ALA A 131 22.33 -23.63 -25.22
C ALA A 131 22.00 -22.31 -24.50
N ARG A 132 22.55 -22.11 -23.29
CA ARG A 132 22.43 -20.86 -22.54
C ARG A 132 23.13 -19.69 -23.22
N GLU A 133 24.34 -19.87 -23.76
CA GLU A 133 25.02 -18.83 -24.56
C GLU A 133 24.20 -18.45 -25.80
N LYS A 134 23.60 -19.43 -26.49
CA LYS A 134 22.73 -19.19 -27.66
C LYS A 134 21.43 -18.48 -27.29
N LEU A 135 20.93 -18.64 -26.07
CA LEU A 135 19.75 -17.92 -25.55
C LEU A 135 20.13 -16.50 -25.10
N ALA A 136 21.22 -16.33 -24.34
CA ALA A 136 21.73 -15.04 -23.88
C ALA A 136 22.16 -14.11 -25.03
N ALA A 137 22.58 -14.68 -26.16
CA ALA A 137 22.86 -13.95 -27.40
C ALA A 137 21.60 -13.42 -28.12
N GLN A 138 20.39 -13.79 -27.69
CA GLN A 138 19.11 -13.36 -28.27
C GLN A 138 18.34 -12.40 -27.37
N GLY A 139 18.57 -12.43 -26.04
CA GLY A 139 17.97 -11.54 -25.05
C GLY A 139 18.44 -11.86 -23.63
N PRO A 140 18.11 -11.03 -22.64
CA PRO A 140 18.52 -11.27 -21.25
C PRO A 140 17.91 -12.56 -20.69
N LEU A 141 18.67 -13.30 -19.89
CA LEU A 141 18.16 -14.51 -19.22
C LEU A 141 17.44 -14.18 -17.91
N SER A 142 16.45 -15.02 -17.56
CA SER A 142 15.81 -14.95 -16.24
C SER A 142 16.82 -15.24 -15.11
N SER A 143 16.63 -14.62 -13.95
CA SER A 143 17.50 -14.79 -12.77
C SER A 143 17.70 -16.25 -12.38
N LYS A 144 16.64 -17.06 -12.48
CA LYS A 144 16.65 -18.52 -12.35
C LYS A 144 17.66 -19.18 -13.29
N LEU A 145 17.62 -18.88 -14.60
CA LEU A 145 18.53 -19.49 -15.59
C LEU A 145 19.99 -19.10 -15.33
N TRP A 146 20.24 -17.85 -14.92
CA TRP A 146 21.56 -17.39 -14.51
C TRP A 146 22.08 -18.17 -13.29
N ILE A 147 21.29 -18.27 -12.22
CA ILE A 147 21.65 -19.02 -11.00
C ILE A 147 21.90 -20.50 -11.32
N GLU A 148 21.04 -21.13 -12.11
CA GLU A 148 21.22 -22.52 -12.54
C GLU A 148 22.54 -22.73 -13.30
N TRP A 149 22.98 -21.75 -14.10
CA TRP A 149 24.24 -21.80 -14.84
C TRP A 149 25.46 -21.58 -13.93
N ILE A 150 25.40 -20.56 -13.07
CA ILE A 150 26.40 -20.26 -12.04
C ILE A 150 26.65 -21.48 -11.15
N GLN A 151 25.59 -22.18 -10.73
CA GLN A 151 25.68 -23.39 -9.92
C GLN A 151 26.28 -24.59 -10.69
N ASP A 152 25.96 -24.76 -11.98
CA ASP A 152 26.55 -25.80 -12.82
C ASP A 152 28.06 -25.59 -13.03
N GLU A 153 28.48 -24.36 -13.36
CA GLU A 153 29.88 -23.99 -13.61
C GLU A 153 30.73 -24.11 -12.34
N ARG A 154 30.19 -23.64 -11.20
CA ARG A 154 30.77 -23.83 -9.86
C ARG A 154 30.92 -25.31 -9.51
N SER A 155 29.96 -26.15 -9.90
CA SER A 155 30.01 -27.60 -9.69
C SER A 155 30.97 -28.33 -10.63
N ALA A 156 31.19 -27.80 -11.83
CA ALA A 156 32.20 -28.27 -12.78
C ALA A 156 33.64 -27.86 -12.38
N GLY A 157 33.79 -26.92 -11.45
CA GLY A 157 35.10 -26.42 -10.99
C GLY A 157 35.68 -25.33 -11.89
N ALA A 158 34.83 -24.48 -12.47
CA ALA A 158 35.24 -23.36 -13.33
C ALA A 158 36.23 -22.40 -12.63
N GLU A 159 37.16 -21.84 -13.41
CA GLU A 159 38.17 -20.89 -12.94
C GLU A 159 37.55 -19.55 -12.50
N ARG A 160 38.23 -18.85 -11.59
CA ARG A 160 37.78 -17.58 -10.99
C ARG A 160 37.33 -16.55 -12.05
N GLU A 161 38.15 -16.31 -13.07
CA GLU A 161 37.87 -15.34 -14.13
C GLU A 161 36.62 -15.69 -14.97
N ARG A 162 36.31 -16.99 -15.13
CA ARG A 162 35.08 -17.45 -15.81
C ARG A 162 33.86 -17.21 -14.94
N MET A 163 33.97 -17.46 -13.63
CA MET A 163 32.89 -17.19 -12.67
C MET A 163 32.60 -15.69 -12.53
N GLU A 164 33.62 -14.83 -12.46
CA GLU A 164 33.46 -13.36 -12.35
C GLU A 164 32.67 -12.82 -13.55
N LYS A 165 33.10 -13.15 -14.78
CA LYS A 165 32.40 -12.73 -16.01
C LYS A 165 30.97 -13.28 -16.12
N LEU A 166 30.69 -14.44 -15.54
CA LEU A 166 29.36 -15.03 -15.53
C LEU A 166 28.44 -14.30 -14.55
N PHE A 167 28.94 -13.95 -13.36
CA PHE A 167 28.23 -13.10 -12.40
C PHE A 167 28.01 -11.67 -12.93
N GLU A 168 29.02 -11.07 -13.58
CA GLU A 168 28.92 -9.75 -14.20
C GLU A 168 27.80 -9.68 -15.25
N ARG A 169 27.68 -10.70 -16.10
CA ARG A 169 26.56 -10.83 -17.05
C ARG A 169 25.22 -11.03 -16.34
N ALA A 170 25.18 -11.88 -15.31
CA ALA A 170 23.96 -12.18 -14.58
C ALA A 170 23.36 -10.94 -13.87
N VAL A 171 24.18 -10.13 -13.19
CA VAL A 171 23.71 -8.90 -12.52
C VAL A 171 23.42 -7.75 -13.50
N PHE A 172 23.96 -7.80 -14.72
CA PHE A 172 23.64 -6.86 -15.80
C PHE A 172 22.28 -7.16 -16.45
N ASP A 173 22.01 -8.43 -16.74
CA ASP A 173 20.72 -8.88 -17.28
C ASP A 173 19.57 -8.74 -16.27
N SER A 174 19.84 -8.94 -14.98
CA SER A 174 18.82 -8.95 -13.92
C SER A 174 19.37 -8.44 -12.59
N ASN A 175 18.82 -7.34 -12.07
CA ASN A 175 19.13 -6.80 -10.74
C ASN A 175 18.42 -7.60 -9.61
N SER A 176 18.49 -8.94 -9.68
CA SER A 176 17.86 -9.89 -8.75
C SER A 176 18.70 -10.07 -7.49
N LEU A 177 18.03 -10.05 -6.33
CA LEU A 177 18.64 -10.29 -5.01
C LEU A 177 19.36 -11.64 -4.95
N GLU A 178 18.76 -12.67 -5.55
CA GLU A 178 19.22 -14.06 -5.50
C GLU A 178 20.57 -14.22 -6.21
N ILE A 179 20.79 -13.51 -7.32
CA ILE A 179 22.09 -13.47 -8.02
C ILE A 179 23.13 -12.76 -7.14
N TRP A 180 22.78 -11.60 -6.56
CA TRP A 180 23.66 -10.87 -5.65
C TRP A 180 24.04 -11.69 -4.41
N ILE A 181 23.10 -12.46 -3.84
CA ILE A 181 23.32 -13.36 -2.70
C ILE A 181 24.28 -14.51 -3.06
N GLU A 182 24.13 -15.16 -4.21
CA GLU A 182 25.09 -16.18 -4.67
C GLU A 182 26.48 -15.58 -4.94
N LEU A 183 26.56 -14.37 -5.53
CA LEU A 183 27.82 -13.66 -5.78
C LEU A 183 28.57 -13.36 -4.47
N VAL A 184 27.93 -12.74 -3.48
CA VAL A 184 28.61 -12.41 -2.22
C VAL A 184 28.95 -13.66 -1.40
N GLN A 185 28.11 -14.71 -1.44
CA GLN A 185 28.44 -16.00 -0.80
C GLN A 185 29.63 -16.69 -1.45
N TRP A 186 29.73 -16.63 -2.79
CA TRP A 186 30.89 -17.14 -3.53
C TRP A 186 32.16 -16.32 -3.24
N ALA A 187 32.07 -14.99 -3.26
CA ALA A 187 33.18 -14.10 -2.95
C ALA A 187 33.71 -14.27 -1.52
N CYS A 188 32.82 -14.52 -0.54
CA CYS A 188 33.20 -14.88 0.84
C CYS A 188 34.06 -16.15 0.94
N GLY A 189 34.03 -17.03 -0.06
CA GLY A 189 34.86 -18.23 -0.14
C GLY A 189 36.26 -18.01 -0.75
N ILE A 190 36.56 -16.79 -1.20
CA ILE A 190 37.80 -16.46 -1.92
C ILE A 190 38.73 -15.64 -1.03
N ASP A 191 38.41 -14.36 -0.79
CA ASP A 191 39.21 -13.49 0.08
C ASP A 191 38.38 -12.35 0.71
N PRO A 192 38.74 -11.84 1.91
CA PRO A 192 37.95 -10.83 2.62
C PRO A 192 38.03 -9.39 2.06
N ALA A 193 38.82 -9.12 1.03
CA ALA A 193 38.85 -7.81 0.38
C ALA A 193 37.86 -7.80 -0.80
N PHE A 194 37.95 -8.80 -1.67
CA PHE A 194 37.01 -9.02 -2.77
C PHE A 194 35.57 -9.25 -2.28
N ALA A 195 35.38 -9.98 -1.17
CA ALA A 195 34.05 -10.13 -0.57
C ALA A 195 33.42 -8.78 -0.18
N ARG A 196 34.20 -7.83 0.36
CA ARG A 196 33.72 -6.48 0.71
C ARG A 196 33.36 -5.68 -0.53
N GLU A 197 34.20 -5.73 -1.56
CA GLU A 197 33.96 -5.09 -2.86
C GLU A 197 32.59 -5.52 -3.42
N LYS A 198 32.33 -6.83 -3.46
CA LYS A 198 31.05 -7.38 -3.96
C LYS A 198 29.86 -7.14 -3.02
N PHE A 199 30.08 -7.03 -1.70
CA PHE A 199 29.03 -6.57 -0.78
C PHE A 199 28.67 -5.09 -0.98
N GLU A 200 29.64 -4.20 -1.22
CA GLU A 200 29.37 -2.78 -1.50
C GLU A 200 28.64 -2.58 -2.84
N GLU A 201 29.00 -3.36 -3.87
CA GLU A 201 28.25 -3.43 -5.14
C GLU A 201 26.80 -3.87 -4.91
N ALA A 202 26.58 -5.00 -4.23
CA ALA A 202 25.23 -5.51 -3.93
C ALA A 202 24.40 -4.54 -3.09
N VAL A 203 25.01 -3.88 -2.10
CA VAL A 203 24.38 -2.82 -1.29
C VAL A 203 23.98 -1.62 -2.16
N SER A 204 24.78 -1.27 -3.16
CA SER A 204 24.44 -0.17 -4.08
C SER A 204 23.35 -0.54 -5.09
N ALA A 205 23.21 -1.83 -5.45
CA ALA A 205 22.30 -2.30 -6.50
C ALA A 205 20.91 -2.70 -5.96
N VAL A 206 20.85 -3.46 -4.86
CA VAL A 206 19.60 -3.95 -4.25
C VAL A 206 19.43 -3.57 -2.78
N GLY A 207 20.45 -3.00 -2.14
CA GLY A 207 20.42 -2.67 -0.71
C GLY A 207 19.37 -1.62 -0.30
N LEU A 208 18.78 -0.88 -1.24
CA LEU A 208 17.68 0.07 -0.99
C LEU A 208 16.27 -0.55 -1.10
N ARG A 209 16.15 -1.81 -1.51
CA ARG A 209 14.86 -2.50 -1.66
C ARG A 209 14.17 -2.70 -0.30
N VAL A 210 12.96 -2.15 -0.16
CA VAL A 210 12.15 -2.23 1.07
C VAL A 210 11.71 -3.67 1.35
N ASP A 211 11.41 -4.45 0.31
CA ASP A 211 10.88 -5.81 0.35
C ASP A 211 11.93 -6.88 0.69
N VAL A 212 13.16 -6.74 0.19
CA VAL A 212 14.21 -7.78 0.31
C VAL A 212 15.63 -7.28 0.58
N GLY A 213 15.90 -5.97 0.48
CA GLY A 213 17.26 -5.42 0.59
C GLY A 213 17.93 -5.66 1.95
N GLY A 214 17.13 -5.87 3.01
CA GLY A 214 17.59 -6.25 4.35
C GLY A 214 18.43 -7.53 4.38
N MET A 215 18.15 -8.49 3.50
CA MET A 215 18.88 -9.77 3.40
C MET A 215 20.36 -9.57 3.02
N ILE A 216 20.67 -8.59 2.15
CA ILE A 216 22.05 -8.24 1.79
C ILE A 216 22.75 -7.52 2.96
N TRP A 217 22.07 -6.59 3.64
CA TRP A 217 22.63 -5.93 4.84
C TRP A 217 22.94 -6.93 5.96
N GLN A 218 22.01 -7.85 6.27
CA GLN A 218 22.25 -8.91 7.26
C GLN A 218 23.40 -9.83 6.82
N SER A 219 23.49 -10.19 5.54
CA SER A 219 24.57 -11.03 5.04
C SER A 219 25.96 -10.37 5.19
N TYR A 220 26.04 -9.06 4.92
CA TYR A 220 27.27 -8.28 5.07
C TYR A 220 27.65 -8.09 6.55
N LEU A 221 26.68 -7.80 7.43
CA LEU A 221 26.89 -7.72 8.88
C LEU A 221 27.40 -9.04 9.45
N CYS A 222 26.74 -10.16 9.14
CA CYS A 222 27.16 -11.51 9.53
C CYS A 222 28.57 -11.87 9.02
N PHE A 223 28.99 -11.35 7.86
CA PHE A 223 30.35 -11.52 7.34
C PHE A 223 31.38 -10.72 8.14
N GLU A 224 31.14 -9.43 8.40
CA GLU A 224 32.06 -8.59 9.18
C GLU A 224 32.15 -9.03 10.65
N GLU A 225 31.05 -9.50 11.24
CA GLU A 225 31.05 -10.09 12.59
C GLU A 225 31.79 -11.46 12.62
N ALA A 226 31.65 -12.29 11.59
CA ALA A 226 32.43 -13.52 11.47
C ALA A 226 33.94 -13.25 11.32
N LEU A 227 34.34 -12.13 10.70
CA LEU A 227 35.73 -11.68 10.65
C LEU A 227 36.24 -11.09 11.98
N LEU A 228 35.35 -10.64 12.87
CA LEU A 228 35.72 -10.25 14.23
C LEU A 228 36.04 -11.48 15.10
N GLY A 229 35.32 -12.59 14.89
CA GLY A 229 35.62 -13.89 15.52
C GLY A 229 35.56 -13.93 17.05
N GLY A 230 35.00 -12.90 17.70
CA GLY A 230 35.02 -12.71 19.15
C GLY A 230 36.26 -11.97 19.70
N ASP A 231 37.15 -11.44 18.85
CA ASP A 231 38.27 -10.62 19.30
C ASP A 231 37.82 -9.18 19.64
N GLU A 232 37.38 -9.00 20.88
CA GLU A 232 37.00 -7.70 21.45
C GLU A 232 38.13 -6.64 21.41
N THR A 233 39.39 -7.03 21.17
CA THR A 233 40.53 -6.09 21.09
C THR A 233 40.67 -5.44 19.71
N ASN A 234 40.00 -5.95 18.68
CA ASN A 234 40.10 -5.45 17.31
C ASN A 234 39.22 -4.20 17.07
N GLU A 235 39.62 -3.07 17.66
CA GLU A 235 38.93 -1.77 17.55
C GLU A 235 38.61 -1.36 16.10
N LYS A 236 39.47 -1.73 15.14
CA LYS A 236 39.27 -1.41 13.72
C LYS A 236 38.07 -2.15 13.14
N GLN A 237 37.96 -3.45 13.41
CA GLN A 237 36.86 -4.28 12.94
C GLN A 237 35.55 -3.92 13.65
N ILE A 238 35.60 -3.69 14.97
CA ILE A 238 34.44 -3.19 15.74
C ILE A 238 33.94 -1.85 15.19
N LYS A 239 34.84 -0.93 14.82
CA LYS A 239 34.48 0.36 14.21
C LYS A 239 33.88 0.19 12.81
N ALA A 240 34.35 -0.77 12.01
CA ALA A 240 33.77 -1.10 10.71
C ALA A 240 32.34 -1.63 10.88
N ILE A 241 32.12 -2.60 11.79
CA ILE A 241 30.80 -3.15 12.10
C ILE A 241 29.83 -2.07 12.60
N LYS A 242 30.24 -1.19 13.53
CA LYS A 242 29.41 -0.05 13.97
C LYS A 242 29.07 0.91 12.83
N ALA A 243 30.00 1.17 11.90
CA ALA A 243 29.73 1.99 10.72
C ALA A 243 28.78 1.30 9.74
N LEU A 244 28.84 -0.03 9.61
CA LEU A 244 27.94 -0.82 8.77
C LEU A 244 26.51 -0.88 9.35
N TYR A 245 26.35 -1.13 10.66
CA TYR A 245 25.07 -1.01 11.35
C TYR A 245 24.44 0.38 11.17
N LYS A 246 25.25 1.45 11.28
CA LYS A 246 24.81 2.84 11.06
C LYS A 246 24.36 3.13 9.62
N ARG A 247 24.76 2.32 8.64
CA ARG A 247 24.26 2.36 7.26
C ARG A 247 22.99 1.53 7.10
N ALA A 248 23.02 0.26 7.51
CA ALA A 248 21.89 -0.66 7.42
C ALA A 248 20.64 -0.11 8.12
N LEU A 249 20.78 0.39 9.36
CA LEU A 249 19.68 0.94 10.15
C LEU A 249 19.15 2.29 9.66
N ARG A 250 19.80 2.92 8.66
CA ARG A 250 19.24 4.06 7.92
C ARG A 250 18.37 3.64 6.76
N VAL A 251 18.49 2.42 6.25
CA VAL A 251 17.67 1.97 5.12
C VAL A 251 16.38 1.33 5.63
N PRO A 252 15.20 1.89 5.31
CA PRO A 252 13.91 1.29 5.67
C PRO A 252 13.68 0.01 4.85
N ASN A 253 13.51 -1.12 5.53
CA ASN A 253 13.25 -2.43 4.93
C ASN A 253 12.53 -3.35 5.92
N VAL A 254 11.98 -4.48 5.46
CA VAL A 254 11.26 -5.45 6.30
C VAL A 254 12.08 -6.01 7.47
N ASP A 255 13.38 -6.22 7.27
CA ASP A 255 14.30 -6.80 8.26
C ASP A 255 14.87 -5.78 9.27
N LEU A 256 14.41 -4.51 9.23
CA LEU A 256 14.93 -3.42 10.05
C LEU A 256 14.84 -3.73 11.56
N ALA A 257 13.78 -4.41 12.00
CA ALA A 257 13.57 -4.77 13.40
C ALA A 257 14.56 -5.84 13.91
N ASP A 258 14.86 -6.86 13.10
CA ASP A 258 15.88 -7.86 13.43
C ASP A 258 17.28 -7.27 13.33
N THR A 259 17.54 -6.37 12.37
CA THR A 259 18.80 -5.63 12.27
C THR A 259 19.03 -4.78 13.52
N TRP A 260 18.00 -4.15 14.06
CA TRP A 260 18.07 -3.40 15.32
C TRP A 260 18.29 -4.32 16.52
N LYS A 261 17.60 -5.45 16.58
CA LYS A 261 17.81 -6.46 17.63
C LYS A 261 19.26 -6.97 17.64
N ASN A 262 19.82 -7.30 16.49
CA ASN A 262 21.22 -7.74 16.37
C ASN A 262 22.18 -6.62 16.81
N TYR A 263 21.91 -5.36 16.46
CA TYR A 263 22.67 -4.21 16.96
C TYR A 263 22.62 -4.07 18.49
N LEU A 264 21.47 -4.30 19.13
CA LEU A 264 21.35 -4.31 20.60
C LEU A 264 22.20 -5.42 21.24
N GLU A 265 22.16 -6.63 20.65
CA GLU A 265 22.98 -7.77 21.12
C GLU A 265 24.49 -7.51 20.92
N PHE A 266 24.89 -6.82 19.85
CA PHE A 266 26.28 -6.43 19.58
C PHE A 266 26.78 -5.22 20.42
N ALA A 267 25.91 -4.24 20.69
CA ALA A 267 26.29 -3.00 21.39
C ALA A 267 26.28 -3.13 22.92
N GLY A 268 25.44 -4.02 23.46
CA GLY A 268 25.25 -4.18 24.91
C GLY A 268 24.85 -2.88 25.58
N GLU A 269 25.57 -2.49 26.64
CA GLU A 269 25.34 -1.23 27.36
C GLU A 269 25.85 0.02 26.60
N ASN A 270 26.68 -0.15 25.55
CA ASN A 270 27.35 0.95 24.85
C ASN A 270 26.66 1.32 23.52
N LEU A 271 25.40 1.74 23.63
CA LEU A 271 24.57 2.24 22.52
C LEU A 271 25.12 3.55 21.93
N ASP A 272 25.10 3.67 20.60
CA ASP A 272 25.42 4.88 19.84
C ASP A 272 24.12 5.60 19.47
N GLU A 273 23.90 6.78 20.05
CA GLU A 273 22.67 7.56 19.84
C GLU A 273 22.47 7.97 18.37
N ASP A 274 23.54 8.21 17.59
CA ASP A 274 23.40 8.48 16.15
C ASP A 274 22.87 7.26 15.35
N ILE A 275 23.02 6.05 15.88
CA ILE A 275 22.50 4.79 15.30
C ILE A 275 21.04 4.58 15.73
N LYS A 276 20.71 4.95 16.97
CA LYS A 276 19.33 4.94 17.48
C LYS A 276 18.45 5.97 16.77
N GLU A 277 18.90 7.21 16.59
CA GLU A 277 18.19 8.24 15.82
C GLU A 277 17.94 7.80 14.36
N ALA A 278 18.93 7.13 13.74
CA ALA A 278 18.80 6.56 12.40
C ALA A 278 17.72 5.49 12.33
N HIS A 279 17.76 4.51 13.25
CA HIS A 279 16.74 3.47 13.36
C HIS A 279 15.35 4.09 13.59
N GLU A 280 15.19 5.04 14.52
CA GLU A 280 13.91 5.69 14.79
C GLU A 280 13.35 6.44 13.56
N ALA A 281 14.20 7.11 12.77
CA ALA A 281 13.79 7.75 11.52
C ALA A 281 13.26 6.72 10.51
N SER A 282 14.02 5.65 10.26
CA SER A 282 13.67 4.64 9.26
C SER A 282 12.51 3.75 9.71
N THR A 283 12.36 3.47 11.01
CA THR A 283 11.15 2.83 11.59
C THR A 283 9.91 3.69 11.40
N ASN A 284 10.01 5.02 11.45
CA ASN A 284 8.87 5.89 11.20
C ASN A 284 8.50 5.93 9.71
N LEU A 285 9.49 5.94 8.82
CA LEU A 285 9.28 5.90 7.37
C LEU A 285 8.71 4.53 6.91
N MET A 286 9.12 3.43 7.54
CA MET A 286 8.57 2.08 7.29
C MET A 286 7.06 1.97 7.56
N LYS A 287 6.51 2.78 8.49
CA LYS A 287 5.05 2.88 8.75
C LYS A 287 4.28 3.60 7.64
N GLU A 288 4.98 4.25 6.70
CA GLU A 288 4.40 4.78 5.48
C GLU A 288 4.41 3.69 4.39
N PHE A 289 5.56 3.04 4.15
CA PHE A 289 5.69 1.95 3.18
C PHE A 289 4.82 0.73 3.47
N SER A 290 4.64 0.34 4.73
CA SER A 290 3.88 -0.86 5.10
C SER A 290 2.43 -0.86 4.60
N LYS A 291 1.87 0.31 4.27
CA LYS A 291 0.55 0.45 3.65
C LYS A 291 0.56 0.04 2.17
N PHE A 292 1.62 0.38 1.47
CA PHE A 292 1.80 0.04 0.06
C PHE A 292 2.32 -1.40 -0.10
N GLU A 293 3.23 -1.86 0.77
CA GLU A 293 3.68 -3.26 0.77
C GLU A 293 2.55 -4.25 1.06
N VAL A 294 1.68 -3.94 2.05
CA VAL A 294 0.47 -4.74 2.31
C VAL A 294 -0.49 -4.68 1.12
N LYS A 295 -0.69 -3.50 0.51
CA LYS A 295 -1.55 -3.37 -0.68
C LYS A 295 -1.03 -4.15 -1.88
N LEU A 296 0.28 -4.14 -2.16
CA LEU A 296 0.88 -4.97 -3.19
C LEU A 296 0.56 -6.46 -2.94
N ALA A 297 0.80 -6.95 -1.72
CA ALA A 297 0.47 -8.32 -1.33
C ALA A 297 -1.04 -8.66 -1.38
N GLU A 298 -1.93 -7.71 -1.07
CA GLU A 298 -3.39 -7.87 -1.21
C GLU A 298 -3.87 -7.89 -2.67
N THR A 299 -3.06 -7.37 -3.61
CA THR A 299 -3.39 -7.26 -5.04
C THR A 299 -2.60 -8.22 -5.94
N ASP A 300 -1.84 -9.15 -5.36
CA ASP A 300 -0.88 -10.03 -6.04
C ASP A 300 0.09 -9.25 -6.96
N ASP A 301 0.73 -8.23 -6.38
CA ASP A 301 1.74 -7.37 -7.05
C ASP A 301 1.19 -6.63 -8.30
N SER A 302 -0.06 -6.16 -8.31
CA SER A 302 -0.68 -5.52 -9.50
C SER A 302 0.04 -4.24 -9.95
N VAL A 303 0.04 -4.02 -11.27
CA VAL A 303 0.67 -2.87 -11.94
C VAL A 303 0.12 -1.54 -11.41
N GLU A 304 -1.19 -1.44 -11.15
CA GLU A 304 -1.81 -0.23 -10.61
C GLU A 304 -1.39 0.06 -9.16
N ALA A 305 -1.24 -0.99 -8.34
CA ALA A 305 -0.74 -0.85 -6.97
C ALA A 305 0.73 -0.43 -6.96
N PHE A 306 1.55 -0.96 -7.88
CA PHE A 306 2.90 -0.50 -8.11
C PHE A 306 2.96 0.96 -8.57
N TYR A 307 2.17 1.40 -9.55
CA TYR A 307 2.15 2.81 -9.97
C TYR A 307 1.69 3.75 -8.84
N GLU A 308 0.77 3.36 -7.96
CA GLU A 308 0.38 4.18 -6.81
C GLU A 308 1.55 4.38 -5.83
N TYR A 309 2.34 3.35 -5.56
CA TYR A 309 3.55 3.40 -4.73
C TYR A 309 4.69 4.15 -5.43
N LEU A 310 4.93 3.92 -6.73
CA LEU A 310 5.90 4.67 -7.53
C LEU A 310 5.61 6.17 -7.54
N ASN A 311 4.34 6.58 -7.58
CA ASN A 311 3.97 8.00 -7.44
C ASN A 311 4.32 8.56 -6.05
N PHE A 312 4.13 7.79 -4.98
CA PHE A 312 4.57 8.15 -3.63
C PHE A 312 6.10 8.21 -3.52
N GLU A 313 6.85 7.31 -4.18
CA GLU A 313 8.31 7.38 -4.29
C GLU A 313 8.78 8.63 -5.06
N LYS A 314 8.15 8.94 -6.21
CA LYS A 314 8.37 10.17 -6.98
C LYS A 314 8.07 11.43 -6.13
N GLU A 315 7.06 11.42 -5.25
CA GLU A 315 6.81 12.52 -4.29
C GLU A 315 7.91 12.71 -3.22
N LYS A 316 8.76 11.70 -2.97
CA LYS A 316 9.88 11.79 -2.00
C LYS A 316 11.18 12.33 -2.60
N ASP A 317 11.29 12.40 -3.93
CA ASP A 317 12.48 12.87 -4.68
C ASP A 317 13.80 12.19 -4.24
N ASP A 318 13.78 10.85 -4.19
CA ASP A 318 14.94 9.99 -3.89
C ASP A 318 15.30 9.15 -5.13
N PRO A 319 16.25 9.60 -5.97
CA PRO A 319 16.58 8.90 -7.22
C PRO A 319 17.02 7.44 -7.04
N GLY A 320 17.68 7.11 -5.92
CA GLY A 320 18.17 5.74 -5.67
C GLY A 320 17.04 4.79 -5.33
N ARG A 321 16.07 5.23 -4.50
CA ARG A 321 14.86 4.45 -4.22
C ARG A 321 13.91 4.39 -5.41
N ILE A 322 13.76 5.48 -6.17
CA ILE A 322 12.96 5.49 -7.42
C ILE A 322 13.53 4.47 -8.41
N GLN A 323 14.84 4.47 -8.66
CA GLN A 323 15.50 3.47 -9.53
C GLN A 323 15.27 2.04 -9.03
N SER A 324 15.57 1.77 -7.75
CA SER A 324 15.41 0.44 -7.16
C SER A 324 13.95 -0.05 -7.16
N PHE A 325 12.98 0.88 -7.14
CA PHE A 325 11.55 0.56 -7.25
C PHE A 325 11.12 0.23 -8.68
N TYR A 326 11.66 0.93 -9.69
CA TYR A 326 11.47 0.54 -11.10
C TYR A 326 12.07 -0.83 -11.40
N ASP A 327 13.29 -1.12 -10.92
CA ASP A 327 13.90 -2.44 -11.07
C ASP A 327 13.02 -3.54 -10.45
N ARG A 328 12.38 -3.27 -9.30
CA ARG A 328 11.38 -4.16 -8.68
C ARG A 328 10.09 -4.29 -9.51
N MET A 329 9.62 -3.23 -10.15
CA MET A 329 8.44 -3.31 -11.03
C MET A 329 8.75 -4.13 -12.29
N LEU A 330 9.94 -3.98 -12.87
CA LEU A 330 10.37 -4.68 -14.09
C LEU A 330 10.67 -6.17 -13.85
N ASP A 331 11.18 -6.53 -12.66
CA ASP A 331 11.30 -7.92 -12.18
C ASP A 331 9.94 -8.64 -12.10
N LYS A 332 8.83 -7.89 -11.98
CA LYS A 332 7.46 -8.43 -11.88
C LYS A 332 6.66 -8.34 -13.17
N HIS A 333 6.84 -7.26 -13.92
CA HIS A 333 6.08 -6.92 -15.14
C HIS A 333 7.01 -6.57 -16.31
N PRO A 334 7.91 -7.48 -16.74
CA PRO A 334 8.88 -7.21 -17.79
C PRO A 334 8.24 -6.97 -19.17
N ASP A 335 6.99 -7.39 -19.36
CA ASP A 335 6.24 -7.26 -20.61
C ASP A 335 5.45 -5.93 -20.75
N ASP A 336 5.41 -5.06 -19.72
CA ASP A 336 4.72 -3.76 -19.84
C ASP A 336 5.59 -2.72 -20.56
N GLU A 337 5.34 -2.54 -21.86
CA GLU A 337 5.96 -1.50 -22.69
C GLU A 337 5.86 -0.09 -22.06
N ASN A 338 4.78 0.21 -21.33
CA ASN A 338 4.57 1.52 -20.70
C ASN A 338 5.48 1.72 -19.49
N LEU A 339 5.80 0.65 -18.76
CA LEU A 339 6.73 0.67 -17.63
C LEU A 339 8.16 0.92 -18.09
N TRP A 340 8.60 0.21 -19.14
CA TRP A 340 9.88 0.51 -19.79
C TRP A 340 9.94 1.95 -20.33
N PHE A 341 8.84 2.47 -20.85
CA PHE A 341 8.75 3.84 -21.36
C PHE A 341 8.80 4.90 -20.24
N ASP A 342 8.08 4.73 -19.13
CA ASP A 342 8.14 5.63 -17.96
C ASP A 342 9.51 5.54 -17.25
N TYR A 343 10.13 4.35 -17.19
CA TYR A 343 11.49 4.18 -16.67
C TYR A 343 12.53 4.88 -17.56
N GLY A 344 12.46 4.67 -18.88
CA GLY A 344 13.31 5.37 -19.86
C GLY A 344 13.10 6.89 -19.89
N GLN A 345 11.92 7.39 -19.49
CA GLN A 345 11.64 8.81 -19.29
C GLN A 345 12.12 9.38 -17.96
N CYS A 346 12.62 8.56 -17.04
CA CYS A 346 13.11 9.02 -15.75
C CYS A 346 14.41 9.84 -15.90
N CYS A 347 14.26 11.16 -16.06
CA CYS A 347 15.34 12.12 -16.21
C CYS A 347 16.29 12.16 -15.00
N ALA A 348 15.92 11.56 -13.86
CA ALA A 348 16.82 11.32 -12.73
C ALA A 348 17.91 10.28 -13.05
N LEU A 349 17.57 9.20 -13.78
CA LEU A 349 18.53 8.18 -14.22
C LEU A 349 19.54 8.80 -15.18
N TRP A 350 19.06 9.49 -16.21
CA TRP A 350 19.92 10.18 -17.17
C TRP A 350 20.90 11.16 -16.49
N GLN A 351 20.47 11.85 -15.43
CA GLN A 351 21.38 12.67 -14.61
C GLN A 351 22.44 11.83 -13.88
N GLN A 352 22.09 10.67 -13.31
CA GLN A 352 23.09 9.80 -12.68
C GLN A 352 24.03 9.16 -13.71
N THR A 353 23.53 8.67 -14.84
CA THR A 353 24.33 8.09 -15.93
C THR A 353 25.34 9.09 -16.48
N LEU A 354 24.92 10.32 -16.80
CA LEU A 354 25.81 11.38 -17.27
C LEU A 354 26.89 11.75 -16.22
N LEU A 355 26.53 11.77 -14.93
CA LEU A 355 27.49 12.00 -13.83
C LEU A 355 28.40 10.78 -13.55
N ALA A 356 27.94 9.56 -13.81
CA ALA A 356 28.72 8.33 -13.66
C ALA A 356 29.77 8.23 -14.76
N LEU A 357 29.40 8.49 -16.02
CA LEU A 357 30.31 8.58 -17.16
C LEU A 357 31.40 9.64 -16.92
N GLU A 358 31.04 10.81 -16.38
CA GLU A 358 32.03 11.85 -16.02
C GLU A 358 32.99 11.39 -14.90
N ARG A 359 32.51 10.65 -13.89
CA ARG A 359 33.35 10.08 -12.82
C ARG A 359 34.26 8.95 -13.32
N ALA A 360 33.78 8.15 -14.27
CA ALA A 360 34.54 7.06 -14.91
C ALA A 360 35.62 7.58 -15.88
N GLY A 361 35.59 8.87 -16.25
CA GLY A 361 36.52 9.46 -17.22
C GLY A 361 36.17 9.14 -18.68
N ALA A 362 34.89 8.86 -18.96
CA ALA A 362 34.37 8.57 -20.30
C ALA A 362 34.61 9.73 -21.29
N ALA A 363 34.55 9.45 -22.59
CA ALA A 363 34.92 10.41 -23.61
C ALA A 363 33.90 11.57 -23.66
N ALA A 364 34.37 12.81 -23.88
CA ALA A 364 33.48 13.96 -23.96
C ALA A 364 32.39 13.81 -25.05
N ALA A 365 32.74 13.20 -26.19
CA ALA A 365 31.81 12.94 -27.30
C ALA A 365 30.74 11.89 -26.96
N GLU A 366 31.11 10.81 -26.27
CA GLU A 366 30.21 9.74 -25.80
C GLU A 366 29.14 10.31 -24.84
N ILE A 367 29.56 11.19 -23.93
CA ILE A 367 28.66 11.88 -23.00
C ILE A 367 27.75 12.88 -23.75
N ASP A 368 28.26 13.54 -24.80
CA ASP A 368 27.49 14.52 -25.59
C ASP A 368 26.50 13.86 -26.56
N GLU A 369 26.78 12.64 -27.00
CA GLU A 369 25.84 11.74 -27.68
C GLU A 369 24.75 11.26 -26.72
N MET A 370 25.13 10.76 -25.54
CA MET A 370 24.19 10.33 -24.49
C MET A 370 23.27 11.45 -24.01
N TRP A 371 23.75 12.70 -24.02
CA TRP A 371 22.95 13.90 -23.76
C TRP A 371 21.81 14.09 -24.77
N ILE A 372 22.02 13.79 -26.06
CA ILE A 372 20.99 13.96 -27.11
C ILE A 372 19.81 13.04 -26.81
N SER A 373 20.07 11.76 -26.53
CA SER A 373 19.07 10.78 -26.13
C SER A 373 18.34 11.21 -24.86
N ALA A 374 19.08 11.56 -23.81
CA ALA A 374 18.51 12.02 -22.54
C ALA A 374 17.59 13.24 -22.69
N ARG A 375 17.95 14.20 -23.56
CA ARG A 375 17.15 15.41 -23.82
C ARG A 375 15.81 15.09 -24.49
N GLU A 376 15.72 14.01 -25.27
CA GLU A 376 14.49 13.58 -25.94
C GLU A 376 13.50 12.89 -24.98
N THR A 377 13.94 12.50 -23.77
CA THR A 377 13.07 11.87 -22.75
C THR A 377 12.44 12.86 -21.77
N ILE A 378 12.56 14.18 -22.00
CA ILE A 378 12.09 15.22 -21.08
C ILE A 378 10.55 15.32 -21.11
N SER A 379 9.90 14.71 -20.12
CA SER A 379 8.44 14.70 -19.94
C SER A 379 7.88 15.84 -19.08
N SER A 380 8.70 16.45 -18.21
CA SER A 380 8.29 17.53 -17.30
C SER A 380 9.23 18.74 -17.30
N ALA A 381 8.70 19.90 -16.90
CA ALA A 381 9.46 21.13 -16.79
C ALA A 381 10.49 21.11 -15.65
N ASP A 382 10.23 20.38 -14.55
CA ASP A 382 11.17 20.24 -13.45
C ASP A 382 12.33 19.31 -13.81
N ASP A 383 12.01 18.17 -14.41
CA ASP A 383 12.97 17.20 -14.96
C ASP A 383 13.88 17.83 -16.01
N GLY A 384 13.29 18.56 -16.97
CA GLY A 384 14.04 19.31 -17.97
C GLY A 384 14.97 20.34 -17.34
N ARG A 385 14.49 21.14 -16.38
CA ARG A 385 15.35 22.10 -15.64
C ARG A 385 16.49 21.40 -14.89
N ALA A 386 16.27 20.20 -14.35
CA ALA A 386 17.26 19.42 -13.63
C ALA A 386 18.32 18.79 -14.57
N LEU A 387 17.88 18.16 -15.65
CA LEU A 387 18.72 17.47 -16.63
C LEU A 387 19.61 18.45 -17.43
N TYR A 388 19.04 19.54 -17.96
CA TYR A 388 19.83 20.62 -18.58
C TYR A 388 20.85 21.21 -17.59
N ARG A 389 20.46 21.44 -16.33
CA ARG A 389 21.37 21.96 -15.28
C ARG A 389 22.56 21.04 -15.06
N THR A 390 22.34 19.73 -15.00
CA THR A 390 23.40 18.73 -14.80
C THR A 390 24.41 18.75 -15.96
N TYR A 391 23.94 18.68 -17.21
CA TYR A 391 24.80 18.75 -18.40
C TYR A 391 25.53 20.10 -18.53
N LEU A 392 24.86 21.23 -18.23
CA LEU A 392 25.49 22.56 -18.20
C LEU A 392 26.63 22.66 -17.18
N TYR A 393 26.52 22.00 -16.02
CA TYR A 393 27.62 21.94 -15.05
C TYR A 393 28.79 21.09 -15.55
N MET A 394 28.53 20.02 -16.32
CA MET A 394 29.56 19.18 -16.93
C MET A 394 30.30 19.94 -18.06
N LEU A 395 29.55 20.54 -19.00
CA LEU A 395 30.12 21.42 -20.03
C LEU A 395 30.95 22.57 -19.43
N ARG A 396 30.48 23.18 -18.32
CA ARG A 396 31.26 24.18 -17.59
C ARG A 396 32.57 23.61 -17.03
N ARG A 397 32.57 22.41 -16.44
CA ARG A 397 33.80 21.77 -15.93
C ARG A 397 34.82 21.55 -17.04
N ARG A 398 34.37 21.08 -18.21
CA ARG A 398 35.23 20.92 -19.40
C ARG A 398 35.77 22.27 -19.90
N ALA A 399 34.94 23.31 -19.96
CA ALA A 399 35.33 24.63 -20.45
C ALA A 399 36.30 25.40 -19.51
N ASP A 400 36.25 25.18 -18.19
CA ASP A 400 37.22 25.73 -17.23
C ASP A 400 38.61 25.04 -17.30
N ALA A 401 38.75 23.90 -17.98
CA ALA A 401 39.95 23.04 -17.89
C ALA A 401 41.17 23.52 -18.70
N THR A 402 40.97 24.19 -19.84
CA THR A 402 42.08 24.64 -20.72
C THR A 402 41.84 26.02 -21.33
N ASP A 403 40.71 26.23 -22.01
CA ASP A 403 40.55 27.33 -22.98
C ASP A 403 39.63 28.49 -22.53
N LYS A 404 38.89 28.33 -21.42
CA LYS A 404 37.82 29.25 -20.97
C LYS A 404 36.73 29.54 -22.01
N ASN A 405 36.61 28.71 -23.05
CA ASN A 405 35.63 28.88 -24.11
C ASN A 405 34.23 28.41 -23.64
N PHE A 406 33.51 29.32 -22.99
CA PHE A 406 32.16 29.07 -22.49
C PHE A 406 31.04 29.14 -23.55
N THR A 407 31.37 29.30 -24.84
CA THR A 407 30.39 29.46 -25.93
C THR A 407 29.40 28.29 -25.97
N LYS A 408 29.86 27.04 -25.83
CA LYS A 408 28.95 25.88 -25.83
C LYS A 408 28.03 25.82 -24.61
N VAL A 409 28.49 26.32 -23.46
CA VAL A 409 27.65 26.46 -22.25
C VAL A 409 26.58 27.53 -22.47
N ALA A 410 26.93 28.63 -23.16
CA ALA A 410 25.99 29.69 -23.52
C ALA A 410 24.91 29.21 -24.49
N GLU A 411 25.29 28.50 -25.56
CA GLU A 411 24.35 27.87 -26.51
C GLU A 411 23.32 27.00 -25.81
N VAL A 412 23.77 26.07 -24.94
CA VAL A 412 22.87 25.11 -24.27
C VAL A 412 21.97 25.77 -23.22
N PHE A 413 22.40 26.89 -22.60
CA PHE A 413 21.52 27.70 -21.75
C PHE A 413 20.41 28.40 -22.55
N GLU A 414 20.72 28.91 -23.76
CA GLU A 414 19.72 29.54 -24.63
C GLU A 414 18.80 28.51 -25.30
N GLU A 415 19.33 27.34 -25.70
CA GLU A 415 18.56 26.19 -26.16
C GLU A 415 17.57 25.73 -25.09
N GLY A 416 18.04 25.41 -23.88
CA GLY A 416 17.18 24.94 -22.80
C GLY A 416 16.13 25.96 -22.36
N ALA A 417 16.49 27.25 -22.29
CA ALA A 417 15.52 28.31 -21.99
C ALA A 417 14.44 28.45 -23.08
N LYS A 418 14.78 28.20 -24.35
CA LYS A 418 13.84 28.22 -25.46
C LYS A 418 12.96 26.96 -25.47
N SER A 419 13.57 25.77 -25.53
CA SER A 419 12.87 24.49 -25.67
C SER A 419 11.92 24.22 -24.50
N LEU A 420 12.34 24.46 -23.25
CA LEU A 420 11.45 24.28 -22.09
C LEU A 420 10.27 25.27 -22.12
N ALA A 421 10.47 26.51 -22.60
CA ALA A 421 9.38 27.48 -22.77
C ALA A 421 8.43 27.16 -23.92
N GLU A 422 8.92 26.53 -24.99
CA GLU A 422 8.13 26.04 -26.13
C GLU A 422 7.32 24.78 -25.75
N TRP A 423 7.90 23.84 -24.99
CA TRP A 423 7.25 22.60 -24.57
C TRP A 423 6.24 22.80 -23.43
N PHE A 424 6.61 23.56 -22.39
CA PHE A 424 5.83 23.69 -21.15
C PHE A 424 5.17 25.06 -20.94
N GLY A 425 5.28 25.95 -21.94
CA GLY A 425 4.61 27.24 -21.95
C GLY A 425 5.29 28.33 -21.11
N VAL A 426 5.28 29.55 -21.67
CA VAL A 426 6.04 30.75 -21.24
C VAL A 426 5.93 31.10 -19.74
N HIS A 427 4.83 30.74 -19.07
CA HIS A 427 4.60 31.08 -17.66
C HIS A 427 4.83 29.93 -16.66
N GLU A 428 4.85 28.67 -17.11
CA GLU A 428 4.90 27.51 -16.22
C GLU A 428 6.27 26.79 -16.25
N TRP A 429 7.03 26.92 -17.34
CA TRP A 429 8.33 26.25 -17.52
C TRP A 429 9.45 26.66 -16.55
N ASP A 430 9.37 27.82 -15.88
CA ASP A 430 10.36 28.29 -14.89
C ASP A 430 9.72 29.32 -13.92
N GLN A 431 8.69 28.89 -13.18
CA GLN A 431 7.90 29.75 -12.27
C GLN A 431 8.76 30.45 -11.21
N GLN A 432 9.73 29.74 -10.63
CA GLN A 432 10.64 30.30 -9.63
C GLN A 432 11.71 31.20 -10.25
N ALA A 433 11.88 31.21 -11.58
CA ALA A 433 13.00 31.80 -12.30
C ALA A 433 14.37 31.17 -11.93
N ALA A 434 14.39 29.90 -11.50
CA ALA A 434 15.59 29.22 -11.02
C ALA A 434 16.58 28.94 -12.17
N TYR A 435 16.06 28.51 -13.32
CA TYR A 435 16.90 28.26 -14.51
C TYR A 435 17.46 29.58 -15.05
N ARG A 436 16.60 30.58 -15.24
CA ARG A 436 17.01 31.92 -15.72
C ARG A 436 17.92 32.67 -14.74
N LYS A 437 17.77 32.49 -13.42
CA LYS A 437 18.73 33.02 -12.41
C LYS A 437 20.13 32.43 -12.60
N ASN A 438 20.24 31.11 -12.78
CA ASN A 438 21.53 30.45 -13.03
C ASN A 438 22.16 30.95 -14.34
N TRP A 439 21.35 31.12 -15.38
CA TRP A 439 21.82 31.67 -16.66
C TRP A 439 22.31 33.11 -16.54
N ALA A 440 21.54 34.00 -15.90
CA ALA A 440 21.94 35.38 -15.65
C ALA A 440 23.22 35.48 -14.81
N TYR A 441 23.34 34.65 -13.76
CA TYR A 441 24.55 34.56 -12.95
C TYR A 441 25.77 34.14 -13.78
N PHE A 442 25.63 33.15 -14.67
CA PHE A 442 26.69 32.71 -15.56
C PHE A 442 27.08 33.80 -16.58
N ALA A 443 26.10 34.52 -17.14
CA ALA A 443 26.34 35.64 -18.05
C ALA A 443 27.18 36.76 -17.38
N TYR A 444 26.83 37.18 -16.17
CA TYR A 444 27.61 38.16 -15.40
C TYR A 444 29.00 37.63 -15.00
N THR A 445 29.12 36.38 -14.53
CA THR A 445 30.35 35.90 -13.84
C THR A 445 31.35 35.13 -14.70
N LYS A 446 30.90 34.49 -15.79
CA LYS A 446 31.74 33.64 -16.65
C LYS A 446 31.85 34.15 -18.09
N LEU A 447 30.79 34.75 -18.64
CA LEU A 447 30.84 35.43 -19.94
C LEU A 447 31.26 36.90 -19.84
N ASN A 448 31.17 37.50 -18.63
CA ASN A 448 31.37 38.94 -18.39
C ASN A 448 30.43 39.83 -19.25
N ASP A 449 29.28 39.30 -19.68
CA ASP A 449 28.28 40.02 -20.45
C ASP A 449 27.15 40.52 -19.54
N ALA A 450 27.39 41.70 -18.95
CA ALA A 450 26.40 42.41 -18.16
C ALA A 450 25.16 42.85 -18.97
N LYS A 451 25.24 42.94 -20.30
CA LYS A 451 24.10 43.29 -21.16
C LYS A 451 23.16 42.09 -21.30
N LYS A 452 23.68 40.90 -21.61
CA LYS A 452 22.90 39.64 -21.61
C LYS A 452 22.37 39.33 -20.21
N GLY A 453 23.21 39.45 -19.17
CA GLY A 453 22.81 39.29 -17.78
C GLY A 453 21.63 40.18 -17.38
N ARG A 454 21.63 41.46 -17.78
CA ARG A 454 20.49 42.38 -17.55
C ARG A 454 19.25 42.03 -18.37
N GLN A 455 19.39 41.62 -19.64
CA GLN A 455 18.27 41.19 -20.47
C GLN A 455 17.50 40.01 -19.85
N ILE A 456 18.23 39.02 -19.32
CA ILE A 456 17.62 37.87 -18.64
C ILE A 456 16.88 38.31 -17.36
N TRP A 457 17.42 39.26 -16.59
CA TRP A 457 16.72 39.79 -15.42
C TRP A 457 15.49 40.64 -15.74
N ASP A 458 15.52 41.46 -16.79
CA ASP A 458 14.33 42.20 -17.23
C ASP A 458 13.20 41.23 -17.66
N ASP A 459 13.52 40.08 -18.28
CA ASP A 459 12.55 38.99 -18.54
C ASP A 459 12.02 38.34 -17.25
N ILE A 460 12.89 37.93 -16.32
CA ILE A 460 12.50 37.36 -15.02
C ILE A 460 11.52 38.28 -14.27
N LEU A 461 11.76 39.59 -14.33
CA LEU A 461 10.97 40.59 -13.65
C LEU A 461 9.65 40.87 -14.38
N ALA A 462 9.65 40.87 -15.72
CA ALA A 462 8.45 40.99 -16.55
C ALA A 462 7.52 39.76 -16.44
N SER A 463 8.07 38.54 -16.38
CA SER A 463 7.33 37.28 -16.29
C SER A 463 6.75 37.01 -14.89
N GLY A 464 6.26 38.04 -14.21
CA GLY A 464 5.63 37.97 -12.88
C GLY A 464 6.60 37.99 -11.69
N GLY A 465 7.93 37.92 -11.91
CA GLY A 465 8.92 37.99 -10.84
C GLY A 465 8.98 39.36 -10.15
N GLY A 466 8.67 40.44 -10.88
CA GLY A 466 8.80 41.83 -10.41
C GLY A 466 7.89 42.24 -9.25
N ARG A 467 6.97 41.38 -8.80
CA ARG A 467 6.13 41.61 -7.61
C ARG A 467 6.86 41.35 -6.27
N PHE A 468 7.97 40.62 -6.31
CA PHE A 468 8.69 40.11 -5.14
C PHE A 468 9.95 40.95 -4.84
N ALA A 469 10.10 41.40 -3.59
CA ALA A 469 11.25 42.20 -3.15
C ALA A 469 12.61 41.51 -3.38
N GLU A 470 12.66 40.20 -3.10
CA GLU A 470 13.87 39.37 -3.20
C GLU A 470 14.50 39.40 -4.60
N LYS A 471 13.70 39.18 -5.64
CA LYS A 471 14.18 39.11 -7.04
C LYS A 471 14.79 40.43 -7.52
N TRP A 472 14.27 41.58 -7.08
CA TRP A 472 14.89 42.87 -7.37
C TRP A 472 16.24 43.04 -6.65
N ILE A 473 16.32 42.63 -5.38
CA ILE A 473 17.55 42.73 -4.58
C ILE A 473 18.65 41.83 -5.15
N GLU A 474 18.32 40.64 -5.65
CA GLU A 474 19.26 39.76 -6.36
C GLU A 474 19.76 40.36 -7.68
N ALA A 475 18.87 40.87 -8.52
CA ALA A 475 19.24 41.54 -9.78
C ALA A 475 20.20 42.72 -9.51
N VAL A 476 19.88 43.53 -8.49
CA VAL A 476 20.69 44.68 -8.07
C VAL A 476 22.05 44.26 -7.50
N LYS A 477 22.14 43.14 -6.76
CA LYS A 477 23.42 42.63 -6.25
C LYS A 477 24.37 42.23 -7.38
N LEU A 478 23.88 41.51 -8.39
CA LEU A 478 24.69 41.10 -9.54
C LEU A 478 25.09 42.31 -10.40
N GLU A 479 24.18 43.24 -10.63
CA GLU A 479 24.45 44.49 -11.34
C GLU A 479 25.44 45.41 -10.57
N ARG A 480 25.43 45.41 -9.23
CA ARG A 480 26.44 46.11 -8.40
C ARG A 480 27.82 45.44 -8.46
N GLN A 481 27.88 44.12 -8.57
CA GLN A 481 29.15 43.35 -8.54
C GLN A 481 29.83 43.23 -9.91
N PHE A 482 29.06 43.08 -10.99
CA PHE A 482 29.56 42.75 -12.33
C PHE A 482 29.04 43.68 -13.44
N GLY A 483 28.15 44.61 -13.11
CA GLY A 483 27.55 45.56 -14.03
C GLY A 483 28.00 47.00 -13.76
N THR A 484 27.04 47.89 -13.58
CA THR A 484 27.27 49.31 -13.31
C THR A 484 26.44 49.78 -12.11
N ILE A 485 27.03 50.60 -11.25
CA ILE A 485 26.35 51.24 -10.11
C ILE A 485 25.11 52.02 -10.57
N GLU A 486 25.18 52.68 -11.74
CA GLU A 486 24.04 53.39 -12.32
C GLU A 486 22.94 52.44 -12.85
N GLY A 487 23.29 51.24 -13.32
CA GLY A 487 22.34 50.17 -13.65
C GLY A 487 21.63 49.64 -12.40
N ALA A 488 22.40 49.38 -11.33
CA ALA A 488 21.87 48.95 -10.03
C ALA A 488 20.88 49.98 -9.45
N ARG A 489 21.25 51.27 -9.51
CA ARG A 489 20.40 52.41 -9.17
C ARG A 489 19.11 52.44 -10.00
N LYS A 490 19.19 52.24 -11.33
CA LYS A 490 18.02 52.18 -12.23
C LYS A 490 17.08 51.01 -11.92
N LEU A 491 17.61 49.85 -11.53
CA LEU A 491 16.80 48.71 -11.07
C LEU A 491 16.07 49.01 -9.74
N LEU A 492 16.73 49.66 -8.78
CA LEU A 492 16.09 50.06 -7.51
C LEU A 492 14.95 51.06 -7.74
N TYR A 493 15.12 52.05 -8.63
CA TYR A 493 14.05 52.97 -9.01
C TYR A 493 12.84 52.27 -9.67
N LYS A 494 13.04 51.22 -10.48
CA LYS A 494 11.93 50.38 -10.98
C LYS A 494 11.23 49.65 -9.82
N ALA A 495 12.00 49.01 -8.93
CA ALA A 495 11.51 48.17 -7.84
C ALA A 495 10.51 48.87 -6.90
N LEU A 496 10.71 50.17 -6.61
CA LEU A 496 9.81 50.98 -5.78
C LEU A 496 8.34 50.92 -6.21
N ASN A 497 8.08 50.74 -7.51
CA ASN A 497 6.74 50.72 -8.09
C ASN A 497 6.21 49.29 -8.32
N SER A 498 7.08 48.34 -8.69
CA SER A 498 6.66 46.96 -9.01
C SER A 498 6.42 46.08 -7.79
N VAL A 499 7.15 46.30 -6.69
CA VAL A 499 7.14 45.39 -5.52
C VAL A 499 5.86 45.53 -4.69
N SER A 500 5.26 44.39 -4.34
CA SER A 500 3.96 44.32 -3.63
C SER A 500 3.98 43.55 -2.31
N ASP A 501 4.95 42.66 -2.09
CA ASP A 501 5.05 41.78 -0.92
C ASP A 501 5.68 42.49 0.29
N HIS A 502 6.93 42.93 0.15
CA HIS A 502 7.78 43.45 1.22
C HIS A 502 8.49 44.75 0.78
N PRO A 503 7.74 45.79 0.38
CA PRO A 503 8.32 47.02 -0.18
C PRO A 503 9.26 47.76 0.79
N THR A 504 9.06 47.62 2.11
CA THR A 504 9.94 48.21 3.13
C THR A 504 11.39 47.70 3.04
N VAL A 505 11.58 46.41 2.72
CA VAL A 505 12.92 45.81 2.56
C VAL A 505 13.66 46.45 1.37
N VAL A 506 12.93 46.76 0.30
CA VAL A 506 13.50 47.48 -0.87
C VAL A 506 13.77 48.95 -0.56
N PHE A 507 12.93 49.58 0.26
CA PHE A 507 13.14 50.96 0.72
C PHE A 507 14.41 51.08 1.57
N GLU A 508 14.57 50.20 2.57
CA GLU A 508 15.74 50.13 3.45
C GLU A 508 17.01 49.80 2.64
N TYR A 509 16.94 48.81 1.75
CA TYR A 509 18.06 48.42 0.90
C TYR A 509 18.46 49.51 -0.11
N PHE A 510 17.51 50.30 -0.65
CA PHE A 510 17.82 51.42 -1.54
C PHE A 510 18.46 52.60 -0.80
N ILE A 511 17.95 52.95 0.38
CA ILE A 511 18.58 53.97 1.25
C ILE A 511 20.00 53.54 1.62
N GLN A 512 20.20 52.26 1.96
CA GLN A 512 21.52 51.73 2.29
C GLN A 512 22.47 51.72 1.08
N PHE A 513 21.99 51.36 -0.11
CA PHE A 513 22.76 51.44 -1.35
C PHE A 513 23.24 52.87 -1.66
N GLU A 514 22.37 53.89 -1.53
CA GLU A 514 22.77 55.29 -1.80
C GLU A 514 23.63 55.90 -0.67
N ARG A 515 23.66 55.30 0.53
CA ARG A 515 24.64 55.63 1.59
C ARG A 515 26.03 55.06 1.31
N GLU A 516 26.10 53.94 0.60
CA GLU A 516 27.36 53.23 0.29
C GLU A 516 27.97 53.68 -1.04
N GLU A 517 27.13 53.91 -2.07
CA GLU A 517 27.53 54.07 -3.47
C GLU A 517 26.97 55.36 -4.13
N GLY A 518 26.38 56.27 -3.32
CA GLY A 518 25.68 57.47 -3.78
C GLY A 518 26.32 58.78 -3.30
N THR A 519 26.06 59.86 -4.04
CA THR A 519 26.31 61.22 -3.55
C THR A 519 25.20 61.66 -2.59
N LEU A 520 25.45 62.68 -1.76
CA LEU A 520 24.44 63.22 -0.83
C LEU A 520 23.15 63.61 -1.56
N GLU A 521 23.25 64.25 -2.73
CA GLU A 521 22.10 64.55 -3.59
C GLU A 521 21.32 63.31 -4.05
N GLN A 522 22.00 62.20 -4.32
CA GLN A 522 21.36 60.94 -4.76
C GLN A 522 20.66 60.26 -3.58
N LEU A 523 21.27 60.28 -2.40
CA LEU A 523 20.66 59.83 -1.15
C LEU A 523 19.42 60.67 -0.78
N ASP A 524 19.48 62.00 -0.90
CA ASP A 524 18.34 62.89 -0.65
C ASP A 524 17.20 62.62 -1.64
N LYS A 525 17.50 62.48 -2.93
CA LYS A 525 16.51 62.13 -3.98
C LYS A 525 15.91 60.73 -3.74
N ALA A 526 16.70 59.77 -3.29
CA ALA A 526 16.21 58.43 -2.93
C ALA A 526 15.30 58.46 -1.69
N LEU A 527 15.69 59.21 -0.64
CA LEU A 527 14.86 59.44 0.55
C LEU A 527 13.55 60.15 0.19
N GLU A 528 13.56 61.16 -0.68
CA GLU A 528 12.35 61.83 -1.18
C GLU A 528 11.40 60.82 -1.85
N LYS A 529 11.90 60.01 -2.80
CA LYS A 529 11.07 59.03 -3.52
C LYS A 529 10.59 57.88 -2.63
N VAL A 530 11.42 57.39 -1.72
CA VAL A 530 11.02 56.37 -0.74
C VAL A 530 9.94 56.91 0.20
N ASN A 531 10.12 58.11 0.76
CA ASN A 531 9.14 58.72 1.67
C ASN A 531 7.83 59.03 0.95
N ALA A 532 7.86 59.54 -0.29
CA ALA A 532 6.67 59.77 -1.09
C ALA A 532 5.91 58.46 -1.38
N GLN A 533 6.62 57.39 -1.75
CA GLN A 533 6.00 56.08 -2.02
C GLN A 533 5.50 55.40 -0.74
N ALA A 534 6.20 55.55 0.38
CA ALA A 534 5.74 55.08 1.69
C ALA A 534 4.47 55.82 2.13
N ALA A 535 4.42 57.15 1.98
CA ALA A 535 3.23 57.95 2.27
C ALA A 535 2.04 57.58 1.38
N HIS A 536 2.26 57.39 0.08
CA HIS A 536 1.23 56.96 -0.88
C HIS A 536 0.70 55.54 -0.59
N ARG A 537 1.56 54.62 -0.13
CA ARG A 537 1.12 53.28 0.32
C ARG A 537 0.41 53.33 1.67
N ALA A 538 0.84 54.19 2.59
CA ALA A 538 0.21 54.39 3.90
C ALA A 538 -1.18 55.04 3.79
N SER A 539 -1.36 56.06 2.96
CA SER A 539 -2.67 56.68 2.72
C SER A 539 -3.63 55.69 2.07
N ARG A 540 -3.16 54.87 1.10
CA ARG A 540 -3.95 53.79 0.50
C ARG A 540 -4.38 52.73 1.52
N GLN A 541 -3.52 52.39 2.49
CA GLN A 541 -3.88 51.53 3.62
C GLN A 541 -4.89 52.20 4.57
N GLN A 542 -4.79 53.51 4.83
CA GLN A 542 -5.80 54.25 5.60
C GLN A 542 -7.15 54.29 4.87
N SER A 543 -7.17 54.48 3.54
CA SER A 543 -8.41 54.41 2.73
C SER A 543 -9.03 53.01 2.70
N GLN A 544 -8.24 51.94 2.86
CA GLN A 544 -8.76 50.59 3.06
C GLN A 544 -9.33 50.41 4.48
N LYS A 545 -8.61 50.82 5.53
CA LYS A 545 -9.10 50.76 6.91
C LYS A 545 -10.38 51.58 7.13
N GLN A 546 -10.49 52.76 6.54
CA GLN A 546 -11.72 53.57 6.58
C GLN A 546 -12.91 52.91 5.84
N LYS A 547 -12.66 51.95 4.94
CA LYS A 547 -13.70 51.07 4.37
C LYS A 547 -13.98 49.81 5.19
N GLU A 548 -13.18 49.52 6.20
CA GLU A 548 -13.36 48.43 7.17
C GLU A 548 -13.96 48.90 8.51
N GLU A 549 -14.01 50.23 8.77
CA GLU A 549 -14.41 50.84 10.05
C GLU A 549 -15.86 51.40 10.09
N SER A 550 -16.66 51.24 9.03
CA SER A 550 -18.11 51.51 9.07
C SER A 550 -18.90 50.26 9.53
N PRO A 551 -19.76 50.32 10.58
CA PRO A 551 -20.10 49.12 11.35
C PRO A 551 -21.39 48.39 10.94
N GLU A 552 -21.27 47.11 10.56
CA GLU A 552 -22.06 46.04 11.19
C GLU A 552 -21.25 44.73 11.32
N LYS A 553 -21.23 44.20 12.55
CA LYS A 553 -21.20 42.78 12.93
C LYS A 553 -20.13 41.86 12.28
N LYS A 554 -19.01 41.70 12.98
CA LYS A 554 -18.25 40.43 12.98
C LYS A 554 -18.98 39.36 13.78
N PRO A 555 -18.84 38.09 13.39
CA PRO A 555 -18.34 37.09 14.34
C PRO A 555 -16.98 36.53 13.90
N HIS A 556 -16.00 36.56 14.80
CA HIS A 556 -14.83 35.67 14.71
C HIS A 556 -15.15 34.39 15.49
N GLY A 557 -14.74 33.19 15.05
CA GLY A 557 -14.05 32.83 13.82
C GLY A 557 -13.35 31.48 13.97
N LYS A 558 -12.55 31.09 12.97
CA LYS A 558 -11.32 30.30 13.19
C LYS A 558 -10.37 30.50 12.00
N GLU A 559 -9.11 30.74 12.28
CA GLU A 559 -8.08 31.00 11.27
C GLU A 559 -7.57 29.72 10.60
N LYS A 560 -6.99 29.87 9.40
CA LYS A 560 -6.04 28.90 8.86
C LYS A 560 -4.61 29.31 9.20
N ARG A 561 -3.92 28.48 9.98
CA ARG A 561 -2.46 28.30 10.04
C ARG A 561 -2.22 26.81 10.35
N GLY A 562 -1.28 26.09 9.75
CA GLY A 562 -0.11 26.50 8.96
C GLY A 562 1.09 26.72 9.88
N ALA A 563 2.23 26.04 9.73
CA ALA A 563 2.69 25.15 8.66
C ALA A 563 3.74 24.17 9.21
N PRO A 564 4.18 23.13 8.46
CA PRO A 564 5.40 22.40 8.80
C PRO A 564 6.65 23.27 8.57
N LYS A 565 7.68 23.05 9.39
CA LYS A 565 9.11 23.22 9.05
C LYS A 565 9.93 22.25 9.90
N GLY A 566 10.94 21.62 9.30
CA GLY A 566 11.93 20.80 9.99
C GLY A 566 13.30 21.49 10.06
N ALA A 567 14.30 20.74 10.54
CA ALA A 567 15.74 21.03 10.53
C ALA A 567 16.22 22.30 11.29
N GLU A 568 16.63 22.08 12.54
CA GLU A 568 18.03 22.21 13.01
C GLU A 568 19.05 23.09 12.23
N THR A 569 20.02 23.75 12.87
CA THR A 569 21.13 23.08 13.58
C THR A 569 22.02 24.00 14.44
N LYS A 570 22.77 23.34 15.35
CA LYS A 570 24.15 23.62 15.81
C LYS A 570 24.46 24.55 17.01
N ALA A 571 25.49 24.07 17.73
CA ALA A 571 26.55 24.80 18.47
C ALA A 571 26.41 25.04 19.99
N VAL A 572 26.50 23.93 20.72
CA VAL A 572 27.20 23.76 22.02
C VAL A 572 28.17 24.90 22.42
N GLN A 573 28.02 25.42 23.64
CA GLN A 573 29.17 25.72 24.52
C GLN A 573 28.92 25.25 25.97
N ARG A 574 29.99 24.81 26.63
CA ARG A 574 29.98 24.17 27.96
C ARG A 574 30.07 25.22 29.09
N LYS A 575 29.30 25.05 30.18
CA LYS A 575 29.84 24.64 31.51
C LYS A 575 28.82 24.66 32.68
N ARG A 576 28.83 23.53 33.42
CA ARG A 576 28.81 23.38 34.90
C ARG A 576 27.55 23.68 35.74
N THR A 577 27.07 22.59 36.38
CA THR A 577 26.68 22.43 37.81
C THR A 577 25.57 23.30 38.42
N GLY A 578 24.48 22.65 38.84
CA GLY A 578 23.67 23.06 40.02
C GLY A 578 24.22 22.43 41.31
N PRO A 579 23.39 22.05 42.32
CA PRO A 579 21.93 22.22 42.43
C PRO A 579 21.44 22.83 43.77
N GLU A 580 20.17 23.31 43.78
CA GLU A 580 19.27 23.40 44.96
C GLU A 580 19.69 24.20 46.22
N PRO A 581 18.79 24.42 47.22
CA PRO A 581 17.35 24.77 47.12
C PRO A 581 16.95 25.99 48.00
N ASP A 582 15.63 26.20 48.13
CA ASP A 582 14.90 26.33 49.42
C ASP A 582 14.11 27.62 49.76
N GLU A 583 13.14 27.41 50.67
CA GLU A 583 12.33 28.30 51.51
C GLU A 583 11.50 29.47 50.91
N SER A 584 10.23 29.13 50.65
CA SER A 584 9.05 29.56 51.45
C SER A 584 8.59 31.05 51.57
N PRO A 585 7.26 31.30 51.56
CA PRO A 585 6.60 32.60 51.83
C PRO A 585 6.29 32.74 53.37
N PRO A 586 5.40 33.63 53.91
CA PRO A 586 4.43 34.57 53.30
C PRO A 586 4.23 35.93 54.04
N ALA A 587 3.04 36.56 53.84
CA ALA A 587 2.30 37.50 54.71
C ALA A 587 2.26 39.00 54.30
N LYS A 588 1.19 39.78 54.55
CA LYS A 588 -0.30 39.55 54.54
C LYS A 588 -1.03 40.89 54.75
N LYS A 589 -2.27 41.02 54.26
CA LYS A 589 -3.29 42.09 54.56
C LYS A 589 -2.94 43.50 54.00
N GLN A 590 -3.89 44.43 53.73
CA GLN A 590 -5.37 44.41 53.85
C GLN A 590 -6.03 45.38 52.82
N ALA A 591 -7.34 45.17 52.53
CA ALA A 591 -8.45 46.10 52.19
C ALA A 591 -8.17 47.56 51.68
N GLU A 592 -8.97 48.19 50.80
CA GLU A 592 -10.23 47.82 50.12
C GLU A 592 -10.59 48.81 48.96
N SER A 593 -11.56 48.42 48.12
CA SER A 593 -12.46 49.29 47.32
C SER A 593 -11.99 50.03 46.05
N SER A 594 -12.92 50.11 45.08
CA SER A 594 -13.01 51.01 43.92
C SER A 594 -11.97 50.94 42.76
N ALA A 595 -12.49 50.96 41.53
CA ALA A 595 -11.76 51.20 40.28
C ALA A 595 -11.94 52.70 39.88
N PRO A 596 -11.08 53.34 39.03
CA PRO A 596 -10.91 52.91 37.63
C PRO A 596 -9.51 53.11 36.97
N GLY A 597 -9.32 52.48 35.81
CA GLY A 597 -8.64 53.03 34.62
C GLY A 597 -7.18 53.52 34.69
N PRO A 598 -6.20 52.80 34.11
CA PRO A 598 -4.83 53.30 33.94
C PRO A 598 -4.67 54.26 32.75
N ALA A 599 -4.01 55.40 32.99
CA ALA A 599 -3.51 56.31 31.96
C ALA A 599 -2.14 55.83 31.37
N PRO A 600 -1.70 56.32 30.19
CA PRO A 600 -0.61 55.70 29.45
C PRO A 600 0.79 56.21 29.84
N VAL A 601 1.76 55.30 30.01
CA VAL A 601 3.20 55.63 30.15
C VAL A 601 4.07 54.68 29.32
N GLN A 602 4.74 55.28 28.32
CA GLN A 602 6.11 55.06 27.79
C GLN A 602 6.74 53.65 27.84
N ARG A 603 7.40 53.27 26.73
CA ARG A 603 8.61 52.44 26.73
C ARG A 603 9.75 53.13 25.97
N SER A 604 10.98 52.82 26.36
CA SER A 604 12.23 53.47 25.97
C SER A 604 12.86 52.90 24.68
N PRO A 605 13.74 53.67 23.99
CA PRO A 605 14.55 53.14 22.90
C PRO A 605 15.57 52.09 23.38
N SER A 606 15.88 51.13 22.51
CA SER A 606 16.97 50.16 22.68
C SER A 606 18.33 50.77 22.31
N LYS A 607 19.41 50.21 22.87
CA LYS A 607 20.81 50.60 22.55
C LYS A 607 21.46 49.58 21.62
N ASP A 608 22.28 50.05 20.70
CA ASP A 608 23.20 49.21 19.93
C ASP A 608 24.53 48.98 20.65
N LYS A 609 25.30 47.99 20.17
CA LYS A 609 26.40 47.35 20.93
C LYS A 609 27.59 48.24 21.26
N ASP A 610 27.81 49.32 20.51
CA ASP A 610 28.95 50.23 20.70
C ASP A 610 28.64 51.41 21.63
N GLY A 611 27.48 51.40 22.30
CA GLY A 611 27.19 52.24 23.47
C GLY A 611 26.90 53.73 23.21
N PHE A 612 26.99 54.19 21.95
CA PHE A 612 26.74 55.58 21.57
C PHE A 612 25.24 55.89 21.46
N ILE A 613 24.83 57.09 21.90
CA ILE A 613 23.43 57.56 21.90
C ILE A 613 23.37 58.94 21.26
N MET A 614 22.76 59.05 20.07
CA MET A 614 22.45 60.33 19.44
C MET A 614 21.12 60.89 19.98
N PRO A 615 21.08 62.15 20.46
CA PRO A 615 19.85 62.78 20.94
C PRO A 615 18.95 63.26 19.79
N MET A 616 17.63 63.18 19.97
CA MET A 616 16.66 63.69 19.00
C MET A 616 16.46 65.21 19.14
N LEU A 617 16.38 65.93 18.02
CA LEU A 617 16.06 67.36 17.97
C LEU A 617 14.53 67.59 17.83
N PRO A 618 13.97 68.65 18.46
CA PRO A 618 12.52 68.85 18.52
C PRO A 618 11.96 69.69 17.35
N VAL A 619 10.71 69.38 16.96
CA VAL A 619 9.91 70.22 16.04
C VAL A 619 8.71 70.79 16.79
N LYS A 620 8.47 72.10 16.69
CA LYS A 620 7.36 72.81 17.33
C LYS A 620 6.07 72.74 16.50
N LYS A 621 4.91 72.78 17.18
CA LYS A 621 3.62 73.14 16.59
C LYS A 621 3.53 74.65 16.31
N MET A 622 2.69 75.02 15.34
CA MET A 622 1.93 76.27 15.34
C MET A 622 0.44 75.97 15.03
N GLN A 623 -0.44 76.93 15.28
CA GLN A 623 -1.90 76.79 15.26
C GLN A 623 -2.57 77.64 14.17
N GLU A 624 -3.88 77.47 14.05
CA GLU A 624 -4.80 78.07 13.06
C GLU A 624 -4.99 79.59 13.22
N LEU A 625 -5.45 80.23 12.13
CA LEU A 625 -6.33 81.41 11.98
C LEU A 625 -6.43 81.71 10.45
N SER A 626 -7.46 82.30 9.83
CA SER A 626 -8.95 82.25 9.93
C SER A 626 -9.57 83.23 8.89
N VAL A 627 -10.86 83.07 8.52
CA VAL A 627 -11.77 84.11 7.91
C VAL A 627 -11.71 84.43 6.38
N GLN A 628 -12.75 83.95 5.68
CA GLN A 628 -13.67 84.60 4.70
C GLN A 628 -13.22 85.50 3.49
N ALA A 629 -13.41 84.95 2.27
CA ALA A 629 -14.41 85.33 1.23
C ALA A 629 -14.37 86.64 0.37
N ILE A 630 -15.04 86.54 -0.82
CA ILE A 630 -15.64 87.58 -1.71
C ILE A 630 -14.86 88.05 -2.98
N ALA A 631 -15.63 88.14 -4.10
CA ALA A 631 -15.47 88.90 -5.36
C ALA A 631 -14.54 88.45 -6.53
N THR A 632 -15.21 88.12 -7.65
CA THR A 632 -14.83 88.31 -9.07
C THR A 632 -15.10 89.79 -9.51
N PRO A 633 -14.76 90.30 -10.74
CA PRO A 633 -14.59 89.60 -12.03
C PRO A 633 -13.43 90.08 -12.96
N ALA A 634 -13.36 89.47 -14.16
CA ALA A 634 -12.51 89.85 -15.31
C ALA A 634 -13.20 90.92 -16.21
N PRO A 635 -12.57 91.44 -17.29
CA PRO A 635 -12.31 90.73 -18.56
C PRO A 635 -10.90 91.09 -19.15
N SER A 636 -10.47 90.97 -20.42
CA SER A 636 -11.05 90.59 -21.75
C SER A 636 -9.93 90.33 -22.79
N ALA A 637 -10.24 89.58 -23.87
CA ALA A 637 -9.73 89.72 -25.26
C ALA A 637 -8.24 89.37 -25.61
N SER A 638 -7.90 88.84 -26.80
CA SER A 638 -8.72 88.23 -27.89
C SER A 638 -7.91 87.58 -29.04
N HIS A 639 -8.45 86.49 -29.62
CA HIS A 639 -8.29 85.99 -31.02
C HIS A 639 -6.91 85.45 -31.49
N ALA A 640 -6.81 84.56 -32.50
CA ALA A 640 -7.81 84.03 -33.46
C ALA A 640 -7.56 82.55 -33.86
N ALA A 641 -8.63 81.85 -34.31
CA ALA A 641 -8.70 80.61 -35.12
C ALA A 641 -7.89 79.35 -34.70
N ASP A 642 -8.35 78.11 -34.92
CA ASP A 642 -9.48 77.63 -35.77
C ASP A 642 -10.43 76.66 -35.03
N GLN A 643 -11.53 76.25 -35.67
CA GLN A 643 -12.71 75.60 -35.06
C GLN A 643 -13.13 74.28 -35.77
N PRO A 644 -14.09 73.46 -35.24
CA PRO A 644 -15.09 73.75 -34.21
C PRO A 644 -15.27 72.75 -33.05
N ALA A 645 -15.65 73.31 -31.90
CA ALA A 645 -16.66 72.76 -31.00
C ALA A 645 -17.90 73.70 -31.08
N GLU A 646 -19.06 73.54 -30.45
CA GLU A 646 -19.56 72.59 -29.45
C GLU A 646 -21.11 72.71 -29.42
N SER A 647 -21.84 71.76 -28.84
CA SER A 647 -23.06 72.12 -28.08
C SER A 647 -23.38 71.09 -26.99
N SER A 648 -23.53 71.59 -25.77
CA SER A 648 -23.85 70.79 -24.59
C SER A 648 -25.36 70.64 -24.39
N ALA A 649 -25.81 69.49 -23.89
CA ALA A 649 -27.04 69.40 -23.12
C ALA A 649 -26.85 68.42 -21.95
N ALA A 650 -27.18 68.86 -20.74
CA ALA A 650 -27.13 68.01 -19.55
C ALA A 650 -28.51 67.44 -19.23
N SER A 651 -28.64 66.11 -19.11
CA SER A 651 -29.76 65.46 -18.42
C SER A 651 -29.51 63.96 -18.18
N ALA A 652 -30.29 63.40 -17.26
CA ALA A 652 -30.56 61.98 -17.03
C ALA A 652 -29.40 61.05 -16.57
N ASN A 653 -29.68 60.35 -15.47
CA ASN A 653 -28.89 59.25 -14.92
C ASN A 653 -29.47 57.93 -15.46
N GLU A 654 -28.93 57.40 -16.57
CA GLU A 654 -29.46 56.19 -17.20
C GLU A 654 -29.19 54.93 -16.37
N LYS A 655 -30.26 54.32 -15.87
CA LYS A 655 -30.21 53.03 -15.17
C LYS A 655 -29.90 51.91 -16.17
N LYS A 656 -28.70 51.32 -16.09
CA LYS A 656 -28.45 50.02 -16.74
C LYS A 656 -29.35 48.95 -16.10
N PHE A 657 -30.19 48.30 -16.91
CA PHE A 657 -31.10 47.25 -16.44
C PHE A 657 -30.37 45.90 -16.40
N THR A 658 -29.38 45.77 -15.51
CA THR A 658 -28.58 44.55 -15.36
C THR A 658 -29.39 43.43 -14.71
N VAL A 659 -29.25 42.23 -15.26
CA VAL A 659 -29.89 40.99 -14.84
C VAL A 659 -28.81 39.97 -14.48
N PHE A 660 -28.98 39.27 -13.37
CA PHE A 660 -28.16 38.11 -13.00
C PHE A 660 -28.83 36.84 -13.53
N VAL A 661 -28.08 36.09 -14.34
CA VAL A 661 -28.54 34.87 -15.02
C VAL A 661 -27.72 33.68 -14.51
N SER A 662 -28.39 32.62 -14.08
CA SER A 662 -27.76 31.50 -13.37
C SER A 662 -28.37 30.15 -13.73
N ASN A 663 -27.72 29.07 -13.30
CA ASN A 663 -28.07 27.68 -13.66
C ASN A 663 -27.95 27.36 -15.17
N LEU A 664 -27.12 28.12 -15.89
CA LEU A 664 -26.72 27.82 -17.27
C LEU A 664 -25.87 26.54 -17.32
N ASP A 665 -25.76 25.90 -18.49
CA ASP A 665 -24.79 24.82 -18.67
C ASP A 665 -23.34 25.36 -18.72
N PHE A 666 -22.40 24.51 -18.34
CA PHE A 666 -20.98 24.85 -18.33
C PHE A 666 -20.37 25.02 -19.74
N LYS A 667 -21.08 24.59 -20.80
CA LYS A 667 -20.72 24.80 -22.20
C LYS A 667 -21.45 25.97 -22.89
N THR A 668 -22.48 26.55 -22.29
CA THR A 668 -23.33 27.58 -22.92
C THR A 668 -22.53 28.82 -23.35
N THR A 669 -22.74 29.25 -24.59
CA THR A 669 -22.11 30.41 -25.21
C THR A 669 -22.84 31.74 -24.91
N PRO A 670 -22.17 32.90 -25.04
CA PRO A 670 -22.82 34.21 -24.96
C PRO A 670 -23.92 34.42 -26.03
N GLU A 671 -23.83 33.72 -27.15
CA GLU A 671 -24.76 33.78 -28.28
C GLU A 671 -26.09 33.10 -27.96
N GLU A 672 -26.06 31.86 -27.42
CA GLU A 672 -27.26 31.14 -26.94
C GLU A 672 -28.10 31.98 -25.95
N VAL A 673 -27.44 32.76 -25.09
CA VAL A 673 -28.10 33.62 -24.09
C VAL A 673 -28.76 34.84 -24.74
N LYS A 674 -28.31 35.29 -25.92
CA LYS A 674 -28.94 36.38 -26.69
C LYS A 674 -30.14 35.92 -27.51
N GLU A 675 -30.18 34.67 -27.96
CA GLU A 675 -31.34 34.15 -28.72
C GLU A 675 -32.58 33.97 -27.83
N VAL A 676 -32.39 33.67 -26.54
CA VAL A 676 -33.49 33.44 -25.57
C VAL A 676 -33.96 34.74 -24.88
N LEU A 677 -33.19 35.84 -24.98
CA LEU A 677 -33.46 37.12 -24.31
C LEU A 677 -33.44 38.29 -25.30
N GLU A 678 -34.60 38.88 -25.58
CA GLU A 678 -34.72 40.08 -26.40
C GLU A 678 -34.17 41.33 -25.69
N GLY A 679 -33.52 42.24 -26.42
CA GLY A 679 -33.05 43.54 -25.91
C GLY A 679 -31.72 43.51 -25.16
N VAL A 680 -30.87 42.52 -25.44
CA VAL A 680 -29.57 42.33 -24.78
C VAL A 680 -28.48 43.22 -25.41
N VAL A 681 -27.87 44.07 -24.58
CA VAL A 681 -26.75 44.94 -24.93
C VAL A 681 -25.40 44.23 -24.71
N GLU A 682 -25.22 43.57 -23.56
CA GLU A 682 -23.98 42.91 -23.19
C GLU A 682 -24.24 41.61 -22.41
N VAL A 683 -23.46 40.55 -22.68
CA VAL A 683 -23.50 39.28 -21.94
C VAL A 683 -22.12 38.98 -21.37
N ARG A 684 -22.03 38.90 -20.04
CA ARG A 684 -20.80 38.67 -19.28
C ARG A 684 -20.89 37.36 -18.50
N LEU A 685 -20.61 36.24 -19.19
CA LEU A 685 -20.50 34.92 -18.57
C LEU A 685 -19.21 34.81 -17.74
N VAL A 686 -19.27 34.14 -16.58
CA VAL A 686 -18.11 34.02 -15.69
C VAL A 686 -17.40 32.69 -15.89
N TYR A 687 -16.23 32.70 -16.51
CA TYR A 687 -15.46 31.50 -16.86
C TYR A 687 -14.61 30.92 -15.71
N ARG A 688 -14.22 29.65 -15.83
CA ARG A 688 -13.38 28.92 -14.85
C ARG A 688 -11.90 28.89 -15.29
N GLY A 689 -11.17 29.95 -14.96
CA GLY A 689 -9.74 30.05 -15.24
C GLY A 689 -9.45 30.09 -16.74
N MET A 690 -8.37 29.42 -17.19
CA MET A 690 -8.01 29.33 -18.61
C MET A 690 -8.83 28.31 -19.41
N SER A 691 -9.82 27.64 -18.80
CA SER A 691 -10.73 26.74 -19.54
C SER A 691 -11.88 27.52 -20.19
N LYS A 692 -12.29 27.10 -21.39
CA LYS A 692 -13.45 27.67 -22.12
C LYS A 692 -14.81 27.37 -21.47
N LEU A 693 -14.87 26.72 -20.29
CA LEU A 693 -16.11 26.39 -19.60
C LEU A 693 -16.55 27.50 -18.63
N THR A 694 -17.86 27.76 -18.62
CA THR A 694 -18.49 28.73 -17.72
C THR A 694 -18.60 28.16 -16.29
N LYS A 695 -18.85 29.02 -15.31
CA LYS A 695 -19.27 28.64 -13.95
C LYS A 695 -20.79 28.44 -13.82
N GLY A 696 -21.53 28.36 -14.93
CA GLY A 696 -22.99 28.21 -14.94
C GLY A 696 -23.77 29.48 -14.57
N TYR A 697 -23.14 30.65 -14.62
CA TYR A 697 -23.80 31.95 -14.40
C TYR A 697 -23.08 33.10 -15.11
N GLY A 698 -23.79 34.21 -15.27
CA GLY A 698 -23.32 35.45 -15.87
C GLY A 698 -24.22 36.65 -15.56
N PHE A 699 -23.86 37.79 -16.12
CA PHE A 699 -24.62 39.04 -16.05
C PHE A 699 -25.04 39.47 -17.46
N VAL A 700 -26.27 39.94 -17.60
CA VAL A 700 -26.85 40.37 -18.87
C VAL A 700 -27.35 41.81 -18.70
N ASP A 701 -26.84 42.73 -19.51
CA ASP A 701 -27.26 44.13 -19.50
C ASP A 701 -28.32 44.35 -20.58
N LEU A 702 -29.51 44.81 -20.17
CA LEU A 702 -30.67 45.04 -21.05
C LEU A 702 -30.88 46.52 -21.37
N ASP A 703 -31.43 46.77 -22.56
CA ASP A 703 -31.65 48.11 -23.12
C ASP A 703 -32.75 48.93 -22.41
N SER A 704 -33.72 48.29 -21.75
CA SER A 704 -34.95 48.95 -21.33
C SER A 704 -35.69 48.24 -20.20
N GLU A 705 -36.46 49.02 -19.42
CA GLU A 705 -37.31 48.50 -18.34
C GLU A 705 -38.46 47.59 -18.86
N LYS A 706 -38.78 47.69 -20.15
CA LYS A 706 -39.76 46.82 -20.83
C LYS A 706 -39.16 45.44 -21.09
N ASN A 707 -37.93 45.38 -21.59
CA ASN A 707 -37.23 44.13 -21.83
C ASN A 707 -36.74 43.48 -20.52
N LEU A 708 -36.44 44.27 -19.47
CA LEU A 708 -36.25 43.74 -18.11
C LEU A 708 -37.49 42.97 -17.60
N ARG A 709 -38.70 43.51 -17.79
CA ARG A 709 -39.94 42.81 -17.41
C ARG A 709 -40.18 41.55 -18.25
N LYS A 710 -39.81 41.54 -19.54
CA LYS A 710 -39.83 40.32 -20.37
C LYS A 710 -38.85 39.26 -19.87
N ALA A 711 -37.60 39.63 -19.63
CA ALA A 711 -36.58 38.70 -19.14
C ALA A 711 -37.00 38.03 -17.83
N LEU A 712 -37.57 38.78 -16.88
CA LEU A 712 -38.10 38.23 -15.62
C LEU A 712 -39.34 37.33 -15.80
N ALA A 713 -40.09 37.48 -16.89
CA ALA A 713 -41.18 36.56 -17.26
C ALA A 713 -40.68 35.29 -17.95
N ASN A 714 -39.46 35.32 -18.51
CA ASN A 714 -38.78 34.19 -19.14
C ASN A 714 -37.93 33.35 -18.15
N ASP A 715 -38.16 33.49 -16.83
CA ASP A 715 -37.52 32.62 -15.82
C ASP A 715 -37.84 31.15 -16.09
N ARG A 716 -36.81 30.29 -15.96
CA ARG A 716 -36.83 28.82 -16.12
C ARG A 716 -36.96 28.28 -17.55
N ILE A 717 -36.86 29.09 -18.60
CA ILE A 717 -36.72 28.56 -19.97
C ILE A 717 -35.45 27.67 -20.02
N PRO A 718 -35.54 26.43 -20.55
CA PRO A 718 -34.40 25.52 -20.56
C PRO A 718 -33.38 25.86 -21.66
N ILE A 719 -32.13 26.12 -21.28
CA ILE A 719 -30.97 26.19 -22.18
C ILE A 719 -30.14 24.93 -21.96
N ASN A 720 -29.87 24.17 -23.03
CA ASN A 720 -29.13 22.90 -22.99
C ASN A 720 -29.64 21.92 -21.91
N GLY A 721 -30.97 21.85 -21.74
CA GLY A 721 -31.63 20.97 -20.76
C GLY A 721 -31.61 21.50 -19.31
N ARG A 722 -31.09 22.70 -19.03
CA ARG A 722 -31.12 23.32 -17.69
C ARG A 722 -32.00 24.57 -17.66
N PRO A 723 -32.95 24.71 -16.71
CA PRO A 723 -33.77 25.90 -16.60
C PRO A 723 -32.91 27.11 -16.19
N MET A 724 -32.84 28.11 -17.07
CA MET A 724 -32.13 29.37 -16.83
C MET A 724 -32.88 30.18 -15.76
N LEU A 725 -32.19 30.55 -14.67
CA LEU A 725 -32.77 31.31 -13.56
C LEU A 725 -32.39 32.79 -13.64
N ILE A 726 -33.38 33.66 -13.65
CA ILE A 726 -33.26 35.09 -13.98
C ILE A 726 -33.65 35.96 -12.77
N SER A 727 -32.79 36.91 -12.38
CA SER A 727 -33.07 37.82 -11.26
C SER A 727 -32.51 39.23 -11.47
N ILE A 728 -33.12 40.22 -10.83
CA ILE A 728 -32.69 41.62 -10.90
C ILE A 728 -31.36 41.77 -10.13
N ASN A 729 -30.34 42.34 -10.78
CA ASN A 729 -29.04 42.61 -10.15
C ASN A 729 -29.09 43.93 -9.34
N ASP A 730 -29.75 43.91 -8.18
CA ASP A 730 -29.76 45.02 -7.20
C ASP A 730 -28.40 45.08 -6.47
N PRO A 731 -27.54 46.10 -6.71
CA PRO A 731 -26.18 46.12 -6.16
C PRO A 731 -26.12 46.24 -4.63
N GLU A 732 -27.16 46.80 -4.01
CA GLU A 732 -27.24 47.00 -2.56
C GLU A 732 -27.97 45.84 -1.87
N LYS A 733 -28.76 45.05 -2.60
CA LYS A 733 -29.42 43.83 -2.08
C LYS A 733 -28.87 42.57 -2.74
N ARG A 734 -27.84 41.99 -2.12
CA ARG A 734 -27.52 40.57 -2.32
C ARG A 734 -28.70 39.69 -1.87
N VAL A 735 -29.57 39.33 -2.81
CA VAL A 735 -30.68 38.38 -2.60
C VAL A 735 -30.11 36.96 -2.47
N GLY A 736 -29.48 36.68 -1.33
CA GLY A 736 -29.02 35.34 -0.98
C GLY A 736 -30.21 34.37 -0.93
N PHE A 737 -30.10 33.22 -1.60
CA PHE A 737 -31.18 32.25 -1.72
C PHE A 737 -31.55 31.67 -0.35
N LYS A 738 -32.61 32.20 0.27
CA LYS A 738 -33.13 31.73 1.56
C LYS A 738 -34.00 30.50 1.34
N TYR A 739 -33.47 29.32 1.64
CA TYR A 739 -34.30 28.16 1.97
C TYR A 739 -35.06 28.42 3.27
N ALA A 740 -36.31 27.95 3.38
CA ALA A 740 -37.06 28.08 4.62
C ALA A 740 -36.43 27.19 5.71
N THR A 741 -36.03 27.80 6.82
CA THR A 741 -35.47 27.08 7.98
C THR A 741 -36.56 26.64 8.95
N GLY A 742 -37.62 26.04 8.40
CA GLY A 742 -38.79 25.53 9.11
C GLY A 742 -39.28 24.23 8.49
N LEU A 743 -40.18 23.54 9.18
CA LEU A 743 -40.73 22.27 8.72
C LEU A 743 -41.62 22.50 7.48
N GLU A 744 -41.13 22.19 6.29
CA GLU A 744 -41.88 22.35 5.03
C GLU A 744 -42.90 21.22 4.90
N LYS A 745 -44.02 21.30 5.65
CA LYS A 745 -44.99 20.21 5.81
C LYS A 745 -45.62 19.69 4.51
N THR A 746 -45.80 20.54 3.50
CA THR A 746 -46.32 20.16 2.17
C THR A 746 -45.29 19.44 1.30
N LYS A 747 -44.11 19.09 1.86
CA LYS A 747 -42.94 18.67 1.09
C LYS A 747 -42.24 17.50 1.74
N LEU A 748 -42.10 16.45 0.95
CA LEU A 748 -41.49 15.20 1.33
C LEU A 748 -40.08 15.10 0.75
N PHE A 749 -39.24 14.42 1.51
CA PHE A 749 -37.87 14.06 1.18
C PHE A 749 -37.83 12.54 0.99
N VAL A 750 -37.41 12.10 -0.19
CA VAL A 750 -37.48 10.71 -0.64
C VAL A 750 -36.06 10.17 -0.78
N ARG A 751 -35.76 9.04 -0.12
CA ARG A 751 -34.48 8.32 -0.19
C ARG A 751 -34.63 6.98 -0.90
N ASN A 752 -33.49 6.42 -1.35
CA ASN A 752 -33.39 5.17 -2.11
C ASN A 752 -34.08 5.21 -3.49
N VAL A 753 -34.08 6.39 -4.12
CA VAL A 753 -34.50 6.58 -5.52
C VAL A 753 -33.50 5.88 -6.45
N HIS A 754 -33.98 5.19 -7.49
CA HIS A 754 -33.10 4.56 -8.48
C HIS A 754 -32.25 5.62 -9.22
N TYR A 755 -31.02 5.29 -9.62
CA TYR A 755 -30.12 6.25 -10.27
C TYR A 755 -30.66 6.73 -11.62
N ASP A 756 -31.28 5.83 -12.40
CA ASP A 756 -31.86 6.13 -13.71
C ASP A 756 -33.33 6.61 -13.65
N CYS A 757 -33.83 6.95 -12.45
CA CYS A 757 -35.22 7.39 -12.27
C CYS A 757 -35.42 8.83 -12.79
N THR A 758 -36.48 9.05 -13.56
CA THR A 758 -36.81 10.37 -14.13
C THR A 758 -37.73 11.19 -13.20
N GLU A 759 -37.79 12.51 -13.43
CA GLU A 759 -38.68 13.40 -12.69
C GLU A 759 -40.17 13.01 -12.87
N ASP A 760 -40.54 12.63 -14.10
CA ASP A 760 -41.91 12.23 -14.44
C ASP A 760 -42.35 10.93 -13.76
N GLN A 761 -41.45 9.92 -13.65
CA GLN A 761 -41.74 8.66 -12.95
C GLN A 761 -42.01 8.90 -11.45
N LEU A 762 -41.25 9.77 -10.81
CA LEU A 762 -41.53 10.18 -9.43
C LEU A 762 -42.84 10.97 -9.34
N LYS A 763 -43.10 11.87 -10.29
CA LYS A 763 -44.32 12.68 -10.32
C LYS A 763 -45.57 11.82 -10.49
N GLU A 764 -45.53 10.81 -11.35
CA GLU A 764 -46.58 9.82 -11.55
C GLU A 764 -46.79 8.98 -10.28
N ALA A 765 -45.73 8.36 -9.75
CA ALA A 765 -45.80 7.52 -8.54
C ALA A 765 -46.35 8.26 -7.30
N PHE A 766 -46.04 9.55 -7.15
CA PHE A 766 -46.56 10.37 -6.05
C PHE A 766 -47.92 11.03 -6.35
N SER A 767 -48.36 11.11 -7.61
CA SER A 767 -49.68 11.68 -7.97
C SER A 767 -50.87 10.87 -7.46
N ALA A 768 -50.68 9.58 -7.17
CA ALA A 768 -51.70 8.71 -6.57
C ALA A 768 -52.18 9.18 -5.19
N PHE A 769 -51.37 9.99 -4.48
CA PHE A 769 -51.67 10.50 -3.14
C PHE A 769 -52.18 11.94 -3.13
N GLY A 770 -52.08 12.66 -4.24
CA GLY A 770 -52.55 14.03 -4.41
C GLY A 770 -51.77 14.82 -5.46
N LYS A 771 -52.08 16.11 -5.59
CA LYS A 771 -51.56 16.92 -6.72
C LYS A 771 -50.11 17.38 -6.45
N VAL A 772 -49.17 16.73 -7.14
CA VAL A 772 -47.73 17.04 -7.07
C VAL A 772 -47.44 18.34 -7.82
N LYS A 773 -46.96 19.33 -7.07
CA LYS A 773 -46.64 20.69 -7.52
C LYS A 773 -45.25 20.80 -8.13
N ALA A 774 -44.27 20.09 -7.58
CA ALA A 774 -42.90 20.02 -8.09
C ALA A 774 -42.18 18.76 -7.59
N VAL A 775 -41.25 18.23 -8.39
CA VAL A 775 -40.30 17.20 -7.99
C VAL A 775 -38.87 17.76 -8.16
N ARG A 776 -37.90 17.27 -7.40
CA ARG A 776 -36.49 17.66 -7.55
C ARG A 776 -35.56 16.53 -7.13
N ILE A 777 -34.95 15.86 -8.11
CA ILE A 777 -33.87 14.90 -7.89
C ILE A 777 -32.59 15.65 -7.49
N VAL A 778 -31.81 15.12 -6.54
CA VAL A 778 -30.55 15.72 -6.09
C VAL A 778 -29.37 15.04 -6.78
N THR A 779 -28.46 15.83 -7.36
CA THR A 779 -27.29 15.37 -8.09
C THR A 779 -25.96 15.73 -7.41
N HIS A 780 -24.88 15.11 -7.85
CA HIS A 780 -23.50 15.54 -7.62
C HIS A 780 -23.14 16.72 -8.54
N ILE A 781 -22.03 17.39 -8.23
CA ILE A 781 -21.45 18.46 -9.07
C ILE A 781 -21.08 17.93 -10.47
N SER A 782 -20.84 16.62 -10.60
CA SER A 782 -20.63 15.87 -11.85
C SER A 782 -21.94 15.45 -12.57
N GLY A 783 -23.11 15.92 -12.14
CA GLY A 783 -24.40 15.61 -12.76
C GLY A 783 -25.04 14.28 -12.34
N LYS A 784 -24.26 13.28 -11.91
CA LYS A 784 -24.80 11.96 -11.48
C LYS A 784 -25.76 12.10 -10.27
N PRO A 785 -26.92 11.43 -10.24
CA PRO A 785 -27.90 11.52 -9.13
C PRO A 785 -27.42 10.85 -7.84
N LYS A 786 -27.96 11.30 -6.70
CA LYS A 786 -27.60 10.87 -5.33
C LYS A 786 -28.54 9.84 -4.71
N GLY A 787 -29.47 9.27 -5.49
CA GLY A 787 -30.51 8.38 -4.97
C GLY A 787 -31.46 9.04 -3.96
N VAL A 788 -31.57 10.38 -3.97
CA VAL A 788 -32.49 11.15 -3.13
C VAL A 788 -33.17 12.27 -3.92
N ALA A 789 -34.43 12.53 -3.59
CA ALA A 789 -35.27 13.55 -4.23
C ALA A 789 -36.13 14.30 -3.20
N TYR A 790 -36.74 15.40 -3.64
CA TYR A 790 -37.80 16.10 -2.91
C TYR A 790 -39.07 16.14 -3.76
N VAL A 791 -40.23 16.02 -3.13
CA VAL A 791 -41.56 16.08 -3.76
C VAL A 791 -42.39 17.10 -2.99
N GLU A 792 -42.93 18.11 -3.68
CA GLU A 792 -43.78 19.15 -3.10
C GLU A 792 -45.22 18.96 -3.58
N PHE A 793 -46.18 18.90 -2.67
CA PHE A 793 -47.61 18.79 -2.93
C PHE A 793 -48.31 20.15 -2.84
N GLU A 794 -49.51 20.27 -3.41
CA GLU A 794 -50.35 21.47 -3.28
C GLU A 794 -51.02 21.60 -1.89
N THR A 795 -51.19 20.51 -1.15
CA THR A 795 -51.83 20.51 0.18
C THR A 795 -50.98 19.81 1.25
N GLU A 796 -51.22 20.15 2.52
CA GLU A 796 -50.61 19.46 3.68
C GLU A 796 -51.19 18.04 3.86
N GLU A 797 -52.48 17.88 3.54
CA GLU A 797 -53.20 16.61 3.65
C GLU A 797 -52.69 15.55 2.67
N ASP A 798 -52.37 15.92 1.43
CA ASP A 798 -51.83 15.00 0.42
C ASP A 798 -50.40 14.56 0.76
N ALA A 799 -49.58 15.49 1.28
CA ALA A 799 -48.24 15.16 1.77
C ALA A 799 -48.29 14.18 2.96
N GLN A 800 -49.29 14.28 3.84
CA GLN A 800 -49.50 13.33 4.92
C GLN A 800 -49.97 11.95 4.42
N LYS A 801 -50.88 11.88 3.43
CA LYS A 801 -51.30 10.61 2.79
C LYS A 801 -50.11 9.85 2.18
N ALA A 802 -49.21 10.55 1.51
CA ALA A 802 -47.99 9.98 0.93
C ALA A 802 -46.92 9.60 1.98
N LEU A 803 -47.04 10.07 3.22
CA LEU A 803 -46.17 9.70 4.35
C LEU A 803 -46.70 8.48 5.11
N GLU A 804 -48.02 8.30 5.17
CA GLU A 804 -48.71 7.18 5.83
C GLU A 804 -48.94 5.97 4.90
N ALA A 805 -48.58 6.09 3.62
CA ALA A 805 -48.63 4.99 2.65
C ALA A 805 -47.67 3.84 3.03
N PRO A 806 -48.14 2.58 3.13
CA PRO A 806 -47.38 1.51 3.78
C PRO A 806 -46.15 1.03 3.00
N GLU A 807 -46.12 1.16 1.67
CA GLU A 807 -44.91 0.97 0.86
C GLU A 807 -45.07 1.60 -0.54
N ILE A 808 -44.03 2.30 -1.02
CA ILE A 808 -43.95 2.81 -2.40
C ILE A 808 -42.72 2.17 -3.06
N VAL A 809 -42.93 1.42 -4.14
CA VAL A 809 -41.87 0.74 -4.90
C VAL A 809 -41.76 1.36 -6.28
N LEU A 810 -40.54 1.72 -6.70
CA LEU A 810 -40.27 2.34 -8.00
C LEU A 810 -38.94 1.80 -8.54
N LEU A 811 -38.95 1.28 -9.77
CA LEU A 811 -37.78 0.62 -10.40
C LEU A 811 -37.11 -0.38 -9.45
N GLU A 812 -37.92 -1.33 -8.96
CA GLU A 812 -37.56 -2.43 -8.02
C GLU A 812 -37.00 -1.98 -6.65
N ARG A 813 -36.86 -0.67 -6.39
CA ARG A 813 -36.43 -0.12 -5.11
C ARG A 813 -37.60 0.37 -4.27
N LYS A 814 -37.59 0.03 -2.97
CA LYS A 814 -38.48 0.61 -1.96
C LYS A 814 -38.04 2.04 -1.64
N LEU A 815 -38.90 3.02 -1.88
CA LEU A 815 -38.66 4.43 -1.59
C LEU A 815 -38.94 4.73 -0.11
N HIS A 816 -38.02 5.42 0.55
CA HIS A 816 -38.22 5.86 1.94
C HIS A 816 -38.63 7.35 1.95
N VAL A 817 -39.88 7.61 2.34
CA VAL A 817 -40.48 8.95 2.39
C VAL A 817 -40.37 9.54 3.81
N ALA A 818 -40.10 10.84 3.93
CA ALA A 818 -40.05 11.56 5.20
C ALA A 818 -40.42 13.05 5.02
N LEU A 819 -40.88 13.73 6.08
CA LEU A 819 -41.09 15.18 6.05
C LEU A 819 -39.77 15.96 5.94
N SER A 820 -39.76 17.04 5.13
CA SER A 820 -38.58 17.88 4.90
C SER A 820 -38.23 18.73 6.13
N ASN A 821 -37.18 18.35 6.86
CA ASN A 821 -36.74 19.02 8.10
C ASN A 821 -35.21 19.26 8.13
N PRO A 822 -34.70 20.38 7.57
CA PRO A 822 -33.27 20.71 7.58
C PRO A 822 -32.80 21.25 8.96
N PRO A 823 -31.64 20.79 9.50
CA PRO A 823 -31.24 21.11 10.87
C PRO A 823 -30.78 22.57 11.08
N ARG A 824 -31.15 23.15 12.22
CA ARG A 824 -30.63 24.45 12.71
C ARG A 824 -29.17 24.34 13.18
N LYS A 825 -28.41 25.43 13.01
CA LYS A 825 -27.08 25.58 13.63
C LYS A 825 -27.19 26.11 15.07
N PRO A 826 -26.38 25.63 16.03
CA PRO A 826 -26.29 26.16 17.39
C PRO A 826 -25.22 27.25 17.53
N ASP A 827 -25.45 28.18 18.46
CA ASP A 827 -24.50 29.20 18.91
C ASP A 827 -23.58 28.71 20.06
N LYS A 828 -22.58 29.52 20.42
CA LYS A 828 -21.63 29.24 21.51
C LYS A 828 -21.31 30.50 22.32
N THR A 829 -21.64 30.49 23.62
CA THR A 829 -20.67 30.51 24.74
C THR A 829 -21.41 30.61 26.09
N GLU A 830 -21.50 29.49 26.80
CA GLU A 830 -21.55 29.45 28.26
C GLU A 830 -21.04 28.07 28.71
N HIS A 831 -20.25 28.00 29.78
CA HIS A 831 -19.57 26.77 30.22
C HIS A 831 -19.78 26.53 31.72
N PRO A 832 -20.71 25.64 32.10
CA PRO A 832 -20.72 24.97 33.39
C PRO A 832 -19.99 23.62 33.34
N ALA A 833 -19.85 23.01 34.52
CA ALA A 833 -19.20 21.74 34.87
C ALA A 833 -19.03 20.67 33.77
N SER A 834 -17.82 20.11 33.76
CA SER A 834 -17.35 18.99 32.95
C SER A 834 -18.18 17.69 33.03
N THR A 835 -18.41 17.07 31.87
CA THR A 835 -18.02 15.66 31.68
C THR A 835 -16.78 15.65 30.79
N SER A 836 -15.60 15.56 31.40
CA SER A 836 -14.32 15.53 30.69
C SER A 836 -13.96 14.10 30.30
N TYR A 837 -13.90 13.81 29.00
CA TYR A 837 -13.08 12.71 28.50
C TYR A 837 -11.61 13.13 28.59
N ALA A 838 -11.03 12.95 29.78
CA ALA A 838 -9.58 12.96 29.96
C ALA A 838 -9.00 11.63 29.47
N VAL A 839 -7.78 11.67 28.92
CA VAL A 839 -7.02 10.47 28.54
C VAL A 839 -6.04 10.14 29.68
N PRO A 840 -6.10 8.91 30.22
CA PRO A 840 -4.95 8.20 30.78
C PRO A 840 -4.60 7.01 29.86
N SER A 841 -3.34 6.73 29.48
CA SER A 841 -2.14 6.51 30.29
C SER A 841 -2.28 5.35 31.30
N SER A 842 -1.77 4.18 30.91
CA SER A 842 -1.26 3.08 31.74
C SER A 842 -1.76 2.89 33.20
N SER A 843 -2.37 1.71 33.42
CA SER A 843 -2.20 0.80 34.58
C SER A 843 -3.09 0.90 35.85
N THR A 844 -3.28 -0.29 36.45
CA THR A 844 -3.74 -0.63 37.82
C THR A 844 -5.22 -0.50 38.26
N ASP A 845 -5.96 -1.58 37.98
CA ASP A 845 -6.62 -2.49 38.97
C ASP A 845 -8.06 -2.24 39.53
N ARG A 846 -8.81 -3.37 39.63
CA ARG A 846 -10.05 -3.70 40.40
C ARG A 846 -11.48 -3.22 40.00
N LYS A 847 -12.16 -4.14 39.30
CA LYS A 847 -13.47 -4.77 39.64
C LYS A 847 -14.65 -3.90 40.14
N THR A 848 -15.74 -3.88 39.35
CA THR A 848 -17.01 -4.57 39.69
C THR A 848 -17.89 -4.73 38.44
N ALA A 849 -18.86 -5.65 38.49
CA ALA A 849 -19.63 -6.10 37.31
C ALA A 849 -21.12 -5.76 37.40
N LEU A 850 -21.79 -5.67 36.25
CA LEU A 850 -23.18 -6.09 36.06
C LEU A 850 -23.46 -6.33 34.56
N SER A 851 -24.36 -7.27 34.25
CA SER A 851 -24.70 -7.69 32.88
C SER A 851 -26.10 -7.21 32.48
N LEU A 852 -26.39 -7.17 31.17
CA LEU A 852 -27.72 -7.53 30.64
C LEU A 852 -27.71 -7.75 29.12
N VAL A 853 -28.31 -8.86 28.69
CA VAL A 853 -28.48 -9.27 27.28
C VAL A 853 -29.70 -8.57 26.64
N PRO A 854 -29.69 -8.25 25.33
CA PRO A 854 -30.87 -7.76 24.63
C PRO A 854 -32.05 -8.75 24.70
N ARG A 855 -33.26 -8.22 24.90
CA ARG A 855 -34.51 -8.99 24.94
C ARG A 855 -35.18 -8.98 23.56
N GLY A 856 -35.70 -10.07 23.02
CA GLY A 856 -35.64 -11.46 23.48
C GLY A 856 -36.82 -12.31 22.96
N VAL A 857 -36.75 -13.62 23.16
CA VAL A 857 -37.89 -14.55 22.97
C VAL A 857 -38.33 -15.05 24.36
N LYS A 858 -39.64 -15.12 24.62
CA LYS A 858 -40.21 -15.64 25.87
C LYS A 858 -40.96 -16.95 25.64
N THR A 859 -40.46 -18.04 26.22
CA THR A 859 -41.26 -19.15 26.78
C THR A 859 -40.53 -19.62 28.06
N ALA A 860 -41.22 -20.35 28.94
CA ALA A 860 -40.75 -20.57 30.31
C ALA A 860 -40.97 -22.01 30.80
N SER A 861 -40.07 -22.51 31.67
CA SER A 861 -40.39 -23.11 32.98
C SER A 861 -39.20 -23.91 33.57
N SER A 862 -39.14 -23.98 34.92
CA SER A 862 -38.55 -25.02 35.79
C SER A 862 -37.14 -25.60 35.49
N ARG A 863 -36.09 -25.49 36.33
CA ARG A 863 -35.87 -25.53 37.81
C ARG A 863 -35.53 -26.94 38.35
N ALA A 864 -34.54 -26.98 39.26
CA ALA A 864 -33.94 -28.12 40.01
C ALA A 864 -32.65 -28.69 39.36
N THR A 865 -31.56 -29.00 40.10
CA THR A 865 -31.27 -28.83 41.55
C THR A 865 -29.76 -28.74 41.84
N ASN A 866 -29.39 -28.28 43.04
CA ASN A 866 -28.02 -28.38 43.61
C ASN A 866 -27.57 -29.87 43.72
N GLY A 867 -26.29 -30.23 43.79
CA GLY A 867 -25.05 -29.43 43.82
C GLY A 867 -24.22 -29.67 45.09
N MET A 868 -22.89 -29.79 44.97
CA MET A 868 -21.95 -29.77 46.09
C MET A 868 -20.52 -29.42 45.61
N ALA A 869 -19.71 -28.81 46.46
CA ALA A 869 -18.36 -28.35 46.12
C ALA A 869 -17.36 -28.61 47.27
N ALA A 870 -16.09 -28.83 46.91
CA ALA A 870 -14.96 -28.86 47.83
C ALA A 870 -13.77 -28.12 47.20
N LYS A 871 -12.88 -27.54 48.02
CA LYS A 871 -11.76 -26.70 47.57
C LYS A 871 -10.40 -27.31 47.92
N ALA A 872 -9.48 -27.22 46.97
CA ALA A 872 -8.08 -26.87 47.17
C ALA A 872 -7.57 -26.36 45.79
N ASN A 873 -6.68 -25.38 45.59
CA ASN A 873 -5.97 -24.34 46.36
C ASN A 873 -4.80 -23.99 45.40
N GLY A 874 -4.72 -22.78 44.82
CA GLY A 874 -3.63 -22.46 43.86
C GLY A 874 -4.04 -21.55 42.71
N ASP A 875 -3.37 -20.39 42.65
CA ASP A 875 -2.92 -19.64 41.47
C ASP A 875 -3.90 -18.94 40.49
N ALA A 876 -3.28 -18.00 39.76
CA ALA A 876 -3.73 -17.20 38.61
C ALA A 876 -5.10 -16.48 38.66
N VAL A 877 -5.05 -15.14 38.67
CA VAL A 877 -6.09 -14.32 38.03
C VAL A 877 -5.71 -14.21 36.55
N ALA A 878 -6.48 -14.84 35.66
CA ALA A 878 -6.29 -14.71 34.21
C ALA A 878 -6.34 -13.23 33.79
N SER A 879 -5.47 -12.82 32.86
CA SER A 879 -5.46 -11.45 32.36
C SER A 879 -6.62 -11.22 31.38
N THR A 880 -7.03 -9.96 31.21
CA THR A 880 -7.99 -9.56 30.16
C THR A 880 -7.51 -9.92 28.76
N ASP A 881 -6.20 -10.04 28.58
CA ASP A 881 -5.56 -10.30 27.31
C ASP A 881 -5.67 -11.79 26.93
N GLU A 882 -5.72 -12.70 27.92
CA GLU A 882 -5.94 -14.14 27.72
C GLU A 882 -7.39 -14.44 27.33
N GLU A 883 -8.38 -13.73 27.93
CA GLU A 883 -9.78 -13.77 27.49
C GLU A 883 -9.93 -13.27 26.03
N HIS A 884 -9.18 -12.23 25.65
CA HIS A 884 -9.14 -11.77 24.26
C HIS A 884 -8.41 -12.74 23.31
N LEU A 885 -7.42 -13.47 23.78
CA LEU A 885 -6.68 -14.47 22.99
C LEU A 885 -7.51 -15.75 22.78
N LEU A 886 -8.27 -16.20 23.77
CA LEU A 886 -9.06 -17.44 23.71
C LEU A 886 -10.47 -17.28 23.14
N ALA A 887 -11.03 -16.07 23.03
CA ALA A 887 -12.38 -15.83 22.51
C ALA A 887 -12.75 -16.58 21.19
N PRO A 888 -11.85 -16.75 20.18
CA PRO A 888 -12.14 -17.59 19.01
C PRO A 888 -12.31 -19.10 19.33
N PHE A 889 -11.55 -19.61 20.29
CA PHE A 889 -11.66 -21.00 20.77
C PHE A 889 -12.89 -21.20 21.67
N ASP A 890 -13.22 -20.22 22.52
CA ASP A 890 -14.44 -20.23 23.32
C ASP A 890 -15.68 -20.21 22.43
N TYR A 891 -15.63 -19.47 21.31
CA TYR A 891 -16.70 -19.42 20.32
C TYR A 891 -17.00 -20.80 19.70
N ILE A 892 -16.00 -21.49 19.13
CA ILE A 892 -16.23 -22.83 18.55
C ILE A 892 -16.59 -23.87 19.62
N THR A 893 -16.09 -23.70 20.85
CA THR A 893 -16.41 -24.56 22.00
C THR A 893 -17.84 -24.35 22.50
N SER A 894 -18.42 -23.15 22.33
CA SER A 894 -19.82 -22.85 22.68
C SER A 894 -20.84 -23.54 21.76
N MET A 895 -20.44 -23.96 20.56
CA MET A 895 -21.35 -24.58 19.58
C MET A 895 -21.75 -26.01 20.01
N PRO A 896 -23.04 -26.36 20.04
CA PRO A 896 -23.50 -27.67 20.52
C PRO A 896 -23.02 -28.83 19.63
N GLY A 897 -22.04 -29.60 20.14
CA GLY A 897 -21.48 -30.78 19.48
C GLY A 897 -22.10 -32.10 19.96
N LYS A 898 -22.01 -33.17 19.16
CA LYS A 898 -22.53 -34.52 19.48
C LYS A 898 -21.77 -35.26 20.61
N GLN A 899 -20.68 -34.68 21.14
CA GLN A 899 -19.84 -35.21 22.23
C GLN A 899 -19.36 -36.67 22.06
N ILE A 900 -19.15 -37.09 20.82
CA ILE A 900 -18.82 -38.50 20.48
C ILE A 900 -17.45 -38.91 21.04
N ARG A 901 -16.43 -38.04 20.96
CA ARG A 901 -15.09 -38.29 21.51
C ARG A 901 -15.11 -38.56 23.02
N GLY A 902 -15.94 -37.85 23.78
CA GLY A 902 -16.13 -38.09 25.21
C GLY A 902 -16.77 -39.44 25.51
N LYS A 903 -17.80 -39.84 24.74
CA LYS A 903 -18.40 -41.18 24.85
C LYS A 903 -17.40 -42.29 24.54
N LEU A 904 -16.54 -42.09 23.53
CA LEU A 904 -15.49 -43.04 23.15
C LEU A 904 -14.44 -43.20 24.25
N ALA A 905 -13.93 -42.11 24.83
CA ALA A 905 -13.00 -42.19 25.97
C ALA A 905 -13.62 -42.96 27.16
N MET A 906 -14.90 -42.70 27.46
CA MET A 906 -15.66 -43.45 28.48
C MET A 906 -15.99 -44.91 28.13
N ALA A 907 -15.85 -45.30 26.85
CA ALA A 907 -16.03 -46.65 26.35
C ALA A 907 -14.69 -47.42 26.38
N PHE A 908 -13.60 -46.87 25.86
CA PHE A 908 -12.26 -47.48 25.96
C PHE A 908 -11.82 -47.63 27.43
N ASN A 909 -12.23 -46.72 28.33
CA ASN A 909 -11.95 -46.88 29.76
C ASN A 909 -12.73 -48.02 30.46
N VAL A 910 -13.65 -48.72 29.77
CA VAL A 910 -14.22 -49.99 30.27
C VAL A 910 -13.16 -51.10 30.27
N TRP A 911 -12.27 -51.08 29.27
CA TRP A 911 -11.13 -52.00 29.17
C TRP A 911 -9.92 -51.50 29.98
N LEU A 912 -9.54 -50.22 29.80
CA LEU A 912 -8.29 -49.65 30.35
C LEU A 912 -8.36 -49.16 31.81
N LYS A 913 -9.56 -49.06 32.40
CA LYS A 913 -9.82 -48.90 33.86
C LYS A 913 -9.07 -47.76 34.59
N ILE A 914 -8.60 -46.72 33.90
CA ILE A 914 -7.85 -45.62 34.52
C ILE A 914 -8.74 -44.75 35.43
N GLY A 915 -8.12 -44.12 36.42
CA GLY A 915 -8.79 -43.22 37.36
C GLY A 915 -9.44 -41.99 36.70
N SER A 916 -10.57 -41.56 37.26
CA SER A 916 -11.42 -40.46 36.76
C SER A 916 -10.66 -39.19 36.40
N ASP A 917 -9.71 -38.83 37.24
CA ASP A 917 -9.08 -37.51 37.21
C ASP A 917 -8.13 -37.41 36.02
N LYS A 918 -7.33 -38.46 35.80
CA LYS A 918 -6.48 -38.62 34.60
C LYS A 918 -7.33 -38.69 33.34
N LEU A 919 -8.43 -39.47 33.35
CA LEU A 919 -9.33 -39.57 32.21
C LEU A 919 -9.93 -38.20 31.84
N SER A 920 -10.33 -37.41 32.84
CA SER A 920 -10.84 -36.06 32.64
C SER A 920 -9.79 -35.13 32.02
N THR A 921 -8.54 -35.17 32.47
CA THR A 921 -7.44 -34.38 31.86
C THR A 921 -7.15 -34.81 30.42
N ILE A 922 -7.18 -36.11 30.12
CA ILE A 922 -6.98 -36.60 28.74
C ILE A 922 -8.15 -36.19 27.84
N MET A 923 -9.39 -36.29 28.33
CA MET A 923 -10.59 -35.84 27.61
C MET A 923 -10.55 -34.32 27.33
N GLU A 924 -10.06 -33.51 28.27
CA GLU A 924 -9.84 -32.07 28.07
C GLU A 924 -8.83 -31.81 26.95
N ILE A 925 -7.63 -32.43 27.01
CA ILE A 925 -6.58 -32.30 25.99
C ILE A 925 -7.10 -32.67 24.59
N VAL A 926 -7.78 -33.82 24.46
CA VAL A 926 -8.34 -34.30 23.19
C VAL A 926 -9.43 -33.35 22.65
N GLN A 927 -10.25 -32.77 23.54
CA GLN A 927 -11.30 -31.83 23.15
C GLN A 927 -10.75 -30.45 22.77
N MET A 928 -9.66 -29.99 23.41
CA MET A 928 -8.93 -28.78 23.01
C MET A 928 -8.32 -28.95 21.62
N LEU A 929 -7.57 -30.04 21.40
CA LEU A 929 -6.95 -30.32 20.12
C LEU A 929 -7.96 -30.49 18.99
N HIS A 930 -9.10 -31.15 19.23
CA HIS A 930 -10.15 -31.28 18.23
C HIS A 930 -10.79 -29.95 17.83
N ASN A 931 -11.06 -29.04 18.79
CA ASN A 931 -11.64 -27.74 18.47
C ASN A 931 -10.61 -26.82 17.79
N ALA A 932 -9.34 -26.86 18.21
CA ALA A 932 -8.27 -26.13 17.54
C ALA A 932 -7.99 -26.66 16.12
N SER A 933 -8.04 -27.99 15.90
CA SER A 933 -7.88 -28.55 14.55
C SER A 933 -9.04 -28.18 13.64
N LEU A 934 -10.28 -28.16 14.15
CA LEU A 934 -11.42 -27.63 13.38
C LEU A 934 -11.23 -26.15 13.01
N MET A 935 -10.69 -25.31 13.89
CA MET A 935 -10.44 -23.89 13.56
C MET A 935 -9.43 -23.70 12.42
N ILE A 936 -8.54 -24.68 12.17
CA ILE A 936 -7.58 -24.69 11.06
C ILE A 936 -8.18 -25.36 9.82
N ASP A 937 -8.81 -26.53 9.96
CA ASP A 937 -9.54 -27.27 8.91
C ASP A 937 -10.60 -26.37 8.25
N ASP A 938 -11.35 -25.58 9.04
CA ASP A 938 -12.29 -24.55 8.57
C ASP A 938 -11.64 -23.50 7.66
N ILE A 939 -10.37 -23.17 7.86
CA ILE A 939 -9.61 -22.18 7.07
C ILE A 939 -9.01 -22.83 5.84
N GLU A 940 -8.40 -24.00 5.99
CA GLU A 940 -7.74 -24.73 4.90
C GLU A 940 -8.75 -25.17 3.81
N ASP A 941 -9.97 -25.54 4.21
CA ASP A 941 -11.08 -25.87 3.32
C ASP A 941 -11.95 -24.64 2.95
N ASN A 942 -11.62 -23.43 3.42
CA ASN A 942 -12.39 -22.19 3.18
C ASN A 942 -13.91 -22.33 3.51
N SER A 943 -14.21 -23.11 4.55
CA SER A 943 -15.58 -23.43 4.97
C SER A 943 -16.38 -22.19 5.36
N VAL A 944 -17.64 -22.07 4.95
CA VAL A 944 -18.48 -20.90 5.31
C VAL A 944 -19.22 -21.11 6.65
N LEU A 945 -19.61 -22.35 6.95
CA LEU A 945 -20.45 -22.70 8.10
C LEU A 945 -19.89 -23.87 8.93
N ARG A 946 -20.11 -23.81 10.24
CA ARG A 946 -19.95 -24.94 11.15
C ARG A 946 -21.16 -25.07 12.07
N ARG A 947 -21.76 -26.26 12.10
CA ARG A 947 -22.93 -26.59 12.96
C ARG A 947 -24.12 -25.62 12.76
N GLY A 948 -24.22 -24.99 11.57
CA GLY A 948 -25.26 -24.01 11.23
C GLY A 948 -24.98 -22.56 11.68
N LEU A 949 -23.78 -22.28 12.17
CA LEU A 949 -23.28 -20.94 12.51
C LEU A 949 -22.09 -20.57 11.61
N PRO A 950 -21.73 -19.28 11.48
CA PRO A 950 -20.52 -18.90 10.75
C PRO A 950 -19.26 -19.52 11.37
N VAL A 951 -18.30 -19.88 10.53
CA VAL A 951 -16.97 -20.31 10.99
C VAL A 951 -16.23 -19.23 11.77
N THR A 952 -15.31 -19.66 12.63
CA THR A 952 -14.58 -18.79 13.56
C THR A 952 -13.81 -17.67 12.85
N HIS A 953 -13.19 -17.96 11.70
CA HIS A 953 -12.37 -16.98 10.99
C HIS A 953 -13.20 -15.87 10.31
N HIS A 954 -14.45 -16.12 9.93
CA HIS A 954 -15.38 -15.09 9.44
C HIS A 954 -15.85 -14.11 10.54
N ILE A 955 -15.69 -14.46 11.82
CA ILE A 955 -16.06 -13.59 12.96
C ILE A 955 -14.85 -12.86 13.55
N TYR A 956 -13.72 -13.56 13.69
CA TYR A 956 -12.54 -13.04 14.38
C TYR A 956 -11.36 -12.66 13.46
N GLY A 957 -11.45 -12.97 12.18
CA GLY A 957 -10.38 -12.83 11.19
C GLY A 957 -9.44 -14.04 11.19
N THR A 958 -8.98 -14.42 10.00
CA THR A 958 -8.07 -15.56 9.76
C THR A 958 -6.79 -15.50 10.61
N PRO A 959 -6.04 -14.38 10.69
CA PRO A 959 -4.79 -14.33 11.47
C PRO A 959 -5.01 -14.58 12.96
N ARG A 960 -6.09 -14.04 13.54
CA ARG A 960 -6.44 -14.24 14.96
C ARG A 960 -6.88 -15.67 15.22
N THR A 961 -7.65 -16.26 14.31
CA THR A 961 -8.12 -17.65 14.44
C THR A 961 -6.96 -18.66 14.37
N ILE A 962 -6.02 -18.48 13.44
CA ILE A 962 -4.78 -19.28 13.36
C ILE A 962 -3.96 -19.13 14.65
N ASN A 963 -3.75 -17.89 15.11
CA ASN A 963 -2.97 -17.62 16.32
C ASN A 963 -3.60 -18.27 17.56
N THR A 964 -4.92 -18.19 17.73
CA THR A 964 -5.63 -18.84 18.84
C THR A 964 -5.56 -20.38 18.75
N ALA A 965 -5.75 -20.97 17.57
CA ALA A 965 -5.66 -22.42 17.39
C ALA A 965 -4.25 -22.95 17.72
N ASN A 966 -3.21 -22.29 17.21
CA ASN A 966 -1.81 -22.61 17.51
C ASN A 966 -1.50 -22.44 19.01
N TYR A 967 -1.99 -21.38 19.65
CA TYR A 967 -1.84 -21.18 21.09
C TYR A 967 -2.50 -22.32 21.90
N VAL A 968 -3.69 -22.76 21.49
CA VAL A 968 -4.38 -23.91 22.10
C VAL A 968 -3.62 -25.22 21.89
N TYR A 969 -2.97 -25.44 20.74
CA TYR A 969 -2.05 -26.57 20.55
C TYR A 969 -0.90 -26.54 21.57
N PHE A 970 -0.32 -25.36 21.85
CA PHE A 970 0.74 -25.24 22.87
C PHE A 970 0.23 -25.41 24.31
N ILE A 971 -0.97 -24.96 24.66
CA ILE A 971 -1.58 -25.26 25.97
C ILE A 971 -1.85 -26.77 26.11
N ALA A 972 -2.33 -27.44 25.06
CA ALA A 972 -2.54 -28.88 25.06
C ALA A 972 -1.21 -29.65 25.22
N LEU A 973 -0.13 -29.20 24.56
CA LEU A 973 1.23 -29.71 24.76
C LEU A 973 1.71 -29.52 26.20
N GLU A 974 1.45 -28.36 26.81
CA GLU A 974 1.83 -28.11 28.21
C GLU A 974 1.05 -29.02 29.18
N LYS A 975 -0.26 -29.20 28.97
CA LYS A 975 -1.08 -30.16 29.72
C LYS A 975 -0.55 -31.59 29.56
N CYS A 976 -0.12 -32.02 28.36
CA CYS A 976 0.57 -33.29 28.15
C CYS A 976 1.89 -33.38 28.95
N ALA A 977 2.72 -32.33 28.95
CA ALA A 977 3.98 -32.30 29.69
C ALA A 977 3.77 -32.42 31.21
N ARG A 978 2.76 -31.73 31.75
CA ARG A 978 2.34 -31.85 33.16
C ARG A 978 1.77 -33.24 33.50
N LEU A 979 1.17 -33.93 32.52
CA LEU A 979 0.58 -35.27 32.69
C LEU A 979 1.65 -36.39 32.67
N SER A 980 2.59 -36.36 31.71
CA SER A 980 3.78 -37.23 31.67
C SER A 980 4.75 -36.82 30.54
N PRO A 981 6.09 -36.92 30.72
CA PRO A 981 7.03 -36.79 29.61
C PRO A 981 6.78 -37.75 28.44
N LYS A 982 6.20 -38.93 28.70
CA LYS A 982 5.79 -39.88 27.63
C LYS A 982 4.55 -39.40 26.87
N ALA A 983 3.65 -38.64 27.50
CA ALA A 983 2.48 -38.06 26.84
C ALA A 983 2.88 -37.01 25.79
N VAL A 984 3.98 -36.28 26.01
CA VAL A 984 4.55 -35.35 25.02
C VAL A 984 5.03 -36.08 23.76
N ALA A 985 5.65 -37.26 23.90
CA ALA A 985 6.06 -38.05 22.74
C ALA A 985 4.85 -38.54 21.93
N ILE A 986 3.81 -39.05 22.59
CA ILE A 986 2.55 -39.48 21.94
C ILE A 986 1.86 -38.29 21.27
N PHE A 987 1.78 -37.13 21.94
CA PHE A 987 1.26 -35.89 21.37
C PHE A 987 2.00 -35.51 20.08
N ALA A 988 3.33 -35.45 20.11
CA ALA A 988 4.12 -35.04 18.96
C ALA A 988 3.98 -36.04 17.80
N GLU A 989 4.01 -37.34 18.08
CA GLU A 989 3.81 -38.40 17.09
C GLU A 989 2.45 -38.28 16.40
N GLN A 990 1.36 -38.16 17.17
CA GLN A 990 0.01 -38.13 16.61
C GLN A 990 -0.37 -36.80 15.94
N MET A 991 0.17 -35.67 16.42
CA MET A 991 0.01 -34.38 15.74
C MET A 991 0.81 -34.36 14.42
N LEU A 992 1.97 -35.02 14.34
CA LEU A 992 2.70 -35.17 13.07
C LEU A 992 1.94 -36.06 12.07
N GLU A 993 1.36 -37.17 12.50
CA GLU A 993 0.52 -38.00 11.63
C GLU A 993 -0.72 -37.24 11.14
N LEU A 994 -1.39 -36.46 12.00
CA LEU A 994 -2.54 -35.65 11.59
C LEU A 994 -2.19 -34.68 10.44
N HIS A 995 -1.09 -33.94 10.55
CA HIS A 995 -0.65 -33.03 9.49
C HIS A 995 -0.12 -33.75 8.24
N ARG A 996 0.43 -34.98 8.37
CA ARG A 996 0.79 -35.84 7.22
C ARG A 996 -0.45 -36.29 6.44
N GLY A 997 -1.53 -36.63 7.14
CA GLY A 997 -2.82 -36.92 6.54
C GLY A 997 -3.42 -35.71 5.83
N GLN A 998 -3.49 -34.57 6.53
CA GLN A 998 -3.95 -33.29 5.97
C GLN A 998 -3.18 -32.92 4.69
N GLY A 999 -1.84 -32.98 4.73
CA GLY A 999 -0.99 -32.64 3.59
C GLY A 999 -1.19 -33.54 2.36
N LYS A 1000 -1.53 -34.82 2.54
CA LYS A 1000 -1.91 -35.71 1.42
C LYS A 1000 -3.23 -35.29 0.79
N GLU A 1001 -4.24 -35.00 1.60
CA GLU A 1001 -5.56 -34.56 1.14
C GLU A 1001 -5.47 -33.24 0.36
N LEU A 1002 -4.79 -32.24 0.92
CA LEU A 1002 -4.53 -30.95 0.28
C LEU A 1002 -3.72 -31.12 -1.03
N PHE A 1003 -2.68 -31.95 -1.04
CA PHE A 1003 -1.90 -32.23 -2.25
C PHE A 1003 -2.75 -32.82 -3.38
N TRP A 1004 -3.64 -33.79 -3.09
CA TRP A 1004 -4.55 -34.35 -4.09
C TRP A 1004 -5.54 -33.31 -4.60
N ARG A 1005 -6.17 -32.56 -3.68
CA ARG A 1005 -7.13 -31.47 -3.95
C ARG A 1005 -6.54 -30.38 -4.84
N ASP A 1006 -5.29 -29.98 -4.59
CA ASP A 1006 -4.64 -28.85 -5.24
C ASP A 1006 -3.89 -29.24 -6.53
N THR A 1007 -3.38 -30.48 -6.65
CA THR A 1007 -2.87 -31.03 -7.93
C THR A 1007 -3.95 -31.65 -8.82
N VAL A 1008 -5.19 -31.79 -8.30
CA VAL A 1008 -6.31 -32.49 -8.95
C VAL A 1008 -5.98 -33.96 -9.27
N THR A 1009 -5.16 -34.60 -8.42
CA THR A 1009 -4.72 -35.99 -8.57
C THR A 1009 -5.64 -36.93 -7.79
N CYS A 1010 -6.50 -37.68 -8.48
CA CYS A 1010 -7.42 -38.63 -7.84
C CYS A 1010 -6.68 -39.86 -7.25
N PRO A 1011 -6.67 -40.05 -5.91
CA PRO A 1011 -5.99 -41.18 -5.26
C PRO A 1011 -6.69 -42.52 -5.53
N THR A 1012 -6.06 -43.63 -5.15
CA THR A 1012 -6.75 -44.93 -5.00
C THR A 1012 -7.50 -45.00 -3.67
N GLU A 1013 -8.46 -45.93 -3.55
CA GLU A 1013 -9.08 -46.24 -2.24
C GLU A 1013 -8.04 -46.57 -1.15
N SER A 1014 -6.95 -47.26 -1.52
CA SER A 1014 -5.91 -47.66 -0.55
C SER A 1014 -5.06 -46.49 -0.06
N GLU A 1015 -4.77 -45.51 -0.92
CA GLU A 1015 -4.05 -44.29 -0.53
C GLU A 1015 -4.94 -43.39 0.33
N TYR A 1016 -6.22 -43.28 -0.01
CA TYR A 1016 -7.24 -42.62 0.84
C TYR A 1016 -7.34 -43.31 2.21
N GLU A 1017 -7.43 -44.65 2.27
CA GLU A 1017 -7.46 -45.38 3.55
C GLU A 1017 -6.22 -45.07 4.42
N GLU A 1018 -5.03 -44.98 3.82
CA GLU A 1018 -3.81 -44.58 4.53
C GLU A 1018 -3.88 -43.14 5.04
N MET A 1019 -4.36 -42.19 4.21
CA MET A 1019 -4.54 -40.79 4.61
C MET A 1019 -5.52 -40.64 5.78
N VAL A 1020 -6.65 -41.34 5.76
CA VAL A 1020 -7.67 -41.27 6.81
C VAL A 1020 -7.13 -41.78 8.15
N ILE A 1021 -6.29 -42.82 8.12
CA ILE A 1021 -5.63 -43.36 9.32
C ILE A 1021 -4.64 -42.34 9.91
N GLN A 1022 -4.05 -41.47 9.07
CA GLN A 1022 -3.18 -40.39 9.51
C GLN A 1022 -3.97 -39.17 10.02
N LYS A 1023 -4.87 -38.57 9.20
CA LYS A 1023 -5.69 -37.40 9.54
C LYS A 1023 -6.66 -37.68 10.68
N THR A 1024 -7.68 -38.50 10.41
CA THR A 1024 -8.80 -38.75 11.32
C THR A 1024 -8.45 -39.80 12.39
N GLY A 1025 -7.57 -40.75 12.07
CA GLY A 1025 -7.01 -41.67 13.05
C GLY A 1025 -6.17 -40.99 14.13
N GLY A 1026 -5.34 -39.99 13.80
CA GLY A 1026 -4.41 -39.35 14.74
C GLY A 1026 -5.05 -38.90 16.07
N LEU A 1027 -6.23 -38.27 16.03
CA LEU A 1027 -6.94 -37.86 17.27
C LEU A 1027 -7.56 -39.03 18.05
N PHE A 1028 -7.96 -40.13 17.39
CA PHE A 1028 -8.46 -41.33 18.08
C PHE A 1028 -7.31 -42.12 18.72
N PHE A 1029 -6.21 -42.32 18.00
CA PHE A 1029 -5.00 -42.95 18.51
C PHE A 1029 -4.37 -42.13 19.63
N LEU A 1030 -4.34 -40.79 19.54
CA LEU A 1030 -3.92 -39.91 20.64
C LEU A 1030 -4.76 -40.12 21.89
N ALA A 1031 -6.09 -40.14 21.76
CA ALA A 1031 -6.99 -40.31 22.89
C ALA A 1031 -6.77 -41.66 23.62
N VAL A 1032 -6.64 -42.76 22.88
CA VAL A 1032 -6.47 -44.09 23.49
C VAL A 1032 -5.05 -44.31 24.00
N ARG A 1033 -4.00 -43.93 23.25
CA ARG A 1033 -2.59 -44.08 23.70
C ARG A 1033 -2.25 -43.23 24.94
N LEU A 1034 -2.92 -42.09 25.13
CA LEU A 1034 -2.83 -41.33 26.38
C LEU A 1034 -3.52 -42.02 27.58
N ILE A 1035 -4.54 -42.84 27.34
CA ILE A 1035 -5.20 -43.65 28.38
C ILE A 1035 -4.35 -44.90 28.68
N GLU A 1036 -3.88 -45.62 27.66
CA GLU A 1036 -2.96 -46.77 27.77
C GLU A 1036 -1.73 -46.46 28.63
N LEU A 1037 -1.16 -45.25 28.49
CA LEU A 1037 -0.02 -44.75 29.28
C LEU A 1037 -0.24 -44.79 30.81
N PHE A 1038 -1.49 -44.90 31.27
CA PHE A 1038 -1.87 -44.99 32.68
C PHE A 1038 -2.74 -46.21 33.01
N SER A 1039 -2.86 -47.14 32.07
CA SER A 1039 -3.48 -48.46 32.26
C SER A 1039 -2.51 -49.44 32.90
N GLU A 1040 -3.04 -50.40 33.65
CA GLU A 1040 -2.32 -51.63 34.04
C GLU A 1040 -2.72 -52.83 33.15
N GLU A 1041 -3.75 -52.65 32.31
CA GLU A 1041 -4.30 -53.62 31.37
C GLU A 1041 -3.71 -53.37 29.97
N ASP A 1042 -3.23 -54.43 29.32
CA ASP A 1042 -2.57 -54.40 28.01
C ASP A 1042 -3.50 -54.97 26.93
N TYR A 1043 -3.77 -54.19 25.88
CA TYR A 1043 -4.73 -54.47 24.80
C TYR A 1043 -4.25 -53.88 23.48
N ASP A 1044 -4.26 -54.68 22.40
CA ASP A 1044 -4.02 -54.14 21.04
C ASP A 1044 -5.32 -53.59 20.44
N PHE A 1045 -5.46 -52.26 20.45
CA PHE A 1045 -6.57 -51.57 19.80
C PHE A 1045 -6.25 -51.11 18.37
N ALA A 1046 -5.08 -51.40 17.80
CA ALA A 1046 -4.62 -50.79 16.55
C ALA A 1046 -5.53 -51.09 15.35
N ASN A 1047 -6.04 -52.33 15.22
CA ASN A 1047 -6.97 -52.67 14.14
C ASN A 1047 -8.34 -52.01 14.35
N LEU A 1048 -8.88 -52.08 15.57
CA LEU A 1048 -10.15 -51.44 15.94
C LEU A 1048 -10.12 -49.93 15.67
N LEU A 1049 -9.05 -49.24 16.07
CA LEU A 1049 -8.89 -47.80 15.85
C LEU A 1049 -8.74 -47.43 14.37
N ARG A 1050 -8.03 -48.24 13.57
CA ARG A 1050 -7.99 -48.07 12.09
C ARG A 1050 -9.39 -48.20 11.49
N LEU A 1051 -10.11 -49.29 11.79
CA LEU A 1051 -11.45 -49.53 11.27
C LEU A 1051 -12.43 -48.42 11.68
N MET A 1052 -12.37 -47.96 12.93
CA MET A 1052 -13.18 -46.84 13.40
C MET A 1052 -12.86 -45.53 12.68
N ALA A 1053 -11.59 -45.18 12.49
CA ALA A 1053 -11.20 -43.97 11.74
C ALA A 1053 -11.73 -44.00 10.30
N LEU A 1054 -11.59 -45.15 9.61
CA LEU A 1054 -12.15 -45.37 8.27
C LEU A 1054 -13.68 -45.24 8.25
N PHE A 1055 -14.36 -45.85 9.23
CA PHE A 1055 -15.82 -45.75 9.34
C PHE A 1055 -16.27 -44.30 9.55
N PHE A 1056 -15.61 -43.53 10.42
CA PHE A 1056 -15.95 -42.14 10.67
C PHE A 1056 -15.78 -41.25 9.42
N GLN A 1057 -14.67 -41.37 8.68
CA GLN A 1057 -14.45 -40.52 7.52
C GLN A 1057 -15.38 -40.86 6.37
N ILE A 1058 -15.41 -42.12 5.92
CA ILE A 1058 -16.23 -42.57 4.77
C ILE A 1058 -17.72 -42.28 5.01
N ARG A 1059 -18.15 -42.30 6.28
CA ARG A 1059 -19.49 -41.92 6.72
C ARG A 1059 -19.78 -40.43 6.55
N ASP A 1060 -18.89 -39.57 7.00
CA ASP A 1060 -19.12 -38.12 7.00
C ASP A 1060 -18.93 -37.55 5.58
N ASP A 1061 -18.00 -38.11 4.78
CA ASP A 1061 -17.89 -37.95 3.32
C ASP A 1061 -19.22 -38.28 2.61
N TYR A 1062 -19.80 -39.45 2.89
CA TYR A 1062 -21.09 -39.86 2.33
C TYR A 1062 -22.22 -38.89 2.70
N LEU A 1063 -22.25 -38.43 3.96
CA LEU A 1063 -23.28 -37.52 4.44
C LEU A 1063 -23.14 -36.09 3.90
N ASN A 1064 -21.93 -35.63 3.54
CA ASN A 1064 -21.74 -34.32 2.93
C ASN A 1064 -22.51 -34.20 1.59
N LEU A 1065 -22.45 -35.26 0.78
CA LEU A 1065 -23.08 -35.32 -0.55
C LEU A 1065 -24.59 -35.67 -0.54
N VAL A 1066 -25.10 -36.24 0.56
CA VAL A 1066 -26.45 -36.86 0.59
C VAL A 1066 -27.39 -36.29 1.65
N SER A 1067 -26.91 -35.61 2.70
CA SER A 1067 -27.74 -35.24 3.86
C SER A 1067 -28.15 -33.77 3.89
N ASP A 1068 -29.46 -33.49 3.75
CA ASP A 1068 -30.06 -32.17 3.94
C ASP A 1068 -29.72 -31.53 5.31
N ASP A 1069 -29.56 -32.34 6.35
CA ASP A 1069 -29.21 -31.84 7.70
C ASP A 1069 -27.72 -31.52 7.85
N MET A 1070 -26.84 -32.14 7.05
CA MET A 1070 -25.46 -31.67 6.90
C MET A 1070 -25.41 -30.40 6.04
N ALA A 1071 -26.20 -30.32 4.97
CA ALA A 1071 -26.28 -29.14 4.12
C ALA A 1071 -26.67 -27.86 4.90
N LYS A 1072 -27.57 -27.98 5.89
CA LYS A 1072 -27.93 -26.90 6.83
C LYS A 1072 -26.81 -26.52 7.81
N GLN A 1073 -25.83 -27.41 8.02
CA GLN A 1073 -24.75 -27.23 9.00
C GLN A 1073 -23.41 -26.79 8.40
N LYS A 1074 -23.16 -27.12 7.12
CA LYS A 1074 -21.90 -27.00 6.38
C LYS A 1074 -22.04 -26.41 4.96
N SER A 1075 -23.24 -25.99 4.54
CA SER A 1075 -23.60 -25.76 3.13
C SER A 1075 -23.77 -27.05 2.31
N PHE A 1076 -24.46 -26.96 1.17
CA PHE A 1076 -24.82 -28.11 0.35
C PHE A 1076 -23.62 -28.65 -0.44
N ALA A 1077 -23.24 -29.90 -0.19
CA ALA A 1077 -22.08 -30.56 -0.78
C ALA A 1077 -20.82 -29.68 -0.74
N GLU A 1078 -20.33 -29.42 0.47
CA GLU A 1078 -19.13 -28.60 0.75
C GLU A 1078 -17.89 -29.22 0.06
N ASP A 1079 -17.75 -30.56 0.08
CA ASP A 1079 -16.69 -31.32 -0.61
C ASP A 1079 -16.47 -30.88 -2.08
N LEU A 1080 -17.55 -30.56 -2.80
CA LEU A 1080 -17.49 -30.19 -4.23
C LEU A 1080 -17.05 -28.74 -4.46
N THR A 1081 -17.19 -27.85 -3.46
CA THR A 1081 -16.59 -26.51 -3.47
C THR A 1081 -15.15 -26.55 -2.98
N GLU A 1082 -14.85 -27.38 -1.97
CA GLU A 1082 -13.49 -27.62 -1.50
C GLU A 1082 -12.60 -28.22 -2.62
N GLY A 1083 -13.20 -28.99 -3.54
CA GLY A 1083 -12.48 -29.79 -4.53
C GLY A 1083 -11.95 -31.11 -3.94
N LYS A 1084 -12.56 -31.55 -2.84
CA LYS A 1084 -12.13 -32.67 -1.98
C LYS A 1084 -12.37 -34.02 -2.65
N PHE A 1085 -11.35 -34.88 -2.65
CA PHE A 1085 -11.48 -36.28 -3.09
C PHE A 1085 -12.09 -37.15 -1.97
N SER A 1086 -13.37 -36.97 -1.68
CA SER A 1086 -14.08 -37.80 -0.71
C SER A 1086 -14.39 -39.20 -1.27
N PHE A 1087 -14.62 -40.20 -0.40
CA PHE A 1087 -14.69 -41.61 -0.82
C PHE A 1087 -15.67 -41.91 -1.98
N PRO A 1088 -16.91 -41.36 -2.00
CA PRO A 1088 -17.84 -41.57 -3.12
C PRO A 1088 -17.35 -40.95 -4.43
N ILE A 1089 -16.63 -39.83 -4.35
CA ILE A 1089 -16.06 -39.10 -5.50
C ILE A 1089 -14.87 -39.88 -6.07
N ILE A 1090 -13.99 -40.41 -5.22
CA ILE A 1090 -12.87 -41.28 -5.65
C ILE A 1090 -13.43 -42.48 -6.41
N HIS A 1091 -14.40 -43.20 -5.85
CA HIS A 1091 -15.00 -44.33 -6.55
C HIS A 1091 -15.62 -43.89 -7.89
N ALA A 1092 -16.42 -42.82 -7.89
CA ALA A 1092 -17.09 -42.34 -9.11
C ALA A 1092 -16.11 -41.97 -10.24
N ILE A 1093 -14.98 -41.33 -9.92
CA ILE A 1093 -13.95 -40.98 -10.92
C ILE A 1093 -13.25 -42.26 -11.42
N ARG A 1094 -12.89 -43.17 -10.52
CA ARG A 1094 -12.16 -44.40 -10.86
C ARG A 1094 -13.02 -45.48 -11.53
N SER A 1095 -14.34 -45.42 -11.38
CA SER A 1095 -15.30 -46.28 -12.08
C SER A 1095 -15.75 -45.72 -13.43
N SER A 1096 -15.13 -44.64 -13.92
CA SER A 1096 -15.49 -44.01 -15.19
C SER A 1096 -15.00 -44.82 -16.39
N PRO A 1097 -15.81 -44.96 -17.46
CA PRO A 1097 -15.38 -45.56 -18.73
C PRO A 1097 -14.63 -44.57 -19.65
N VAL A 1098 -14.46 -43.29 -19.24
CA VAL A 1098 -13.88 -42.21 -20.04
C VAL A 1098 -12.40 -42.01 -19.70
N SER A 1099 -11.61 -41.48 -20.64
CA SER A 1099 -10.24 -40.99 -20.38
C SER A 1099 -10.22 -40.00 -19.22
N SER A 1100 -9.28 -40.18 -18.28
CA SER A 1100 -9.32 -39.55 -16.94
C SER A 1100 -9.46 -38.03 -16.92
N ASN A 1101 -9.00 -37.34 -17.96
CA ASN A 1101 -9.00 -35.87 -18.01
C ASN A 1101 -10.35 -35.26 -18.44
N ASP A 1102 -11.20 -36.02 -19.13
CA ASP A 1102 -12.48 -35.55 -19.67
C ASP A 1102 -13.66 -35.91 -18.76
N ASP A 1103 -13.40 -36.51 -17.59
CA ASP A 1103 -14.46 -36.97 -16.70
C ASP A 1103 -15.27 -35.80 -16.10
N PRO A 1104 -16.61 -35.81 -16.15
CA PRO A 1104 -17.43 -34.70 -15.64
C PRO A 1104 -17.32 -34.53 -14.12
N VAL A 1105 -17.09 -35.60 -13.35
CA VAL A 1105 -16.93 -35.48 -11.88
C VAL A 1105 -15.59 -34.81 -11.57
N LEU A 1106 -14.50 -35.25 -12.21
CA LEU A 1106 -13.18 -34.63 -12.04
C LEU A 1106 -13.16 -33.16 -12.51
N ASN A 1107 -13.83 -32.85 -13.63
CA ASN A 1107 -13.86 -31.48 -14.17
C ASN A 1107 -14.72 -30.52 -13.33
N ILE A 1108 -15.81 -30.99 -12.70
CA ILE A 1108 -16.56 -30.19 -11.72
C ILE A 1108 -15.74 -29.99 -10.43
N LEU A 1109 -15.04 -31.03 -9.97
CA LEU A 1109 -14.18 -30.95 -8.79
C LEU A 1109 -13.02 -29.96 -8.99
N ARG A 1110 -12.43 -29.94 -10.20
CA ARG A 1110 -11.41 -28.94 -10.61
C ARG A 1110 -11.95 -27.50 -10.60
N GLN A 1111 -13.25 -27.30 -10.86
CA GLN A 1111 -13.88 -25.97 -10.88
C GLN A 1111 -14.19 -25.40 -9.49
N ARG A 1112 -14.18 -26.24 -8.43
CA ARG A 1112 -14.48 -25.82 -7.04
C ARG A 1112 -15.79 -25.01 -6.92
N THR A 1113 -16.80 -25.46 -7.67
CA THR A 1113 -18.01 -24.67 -7.91
C THR A 1113 -18.85 -24.45 -6.65
N GLU A 1114 -19.41 -23.25 -6.51
CA GLU A 1114 -20.45 -22.94 -5.53
C GLU A 1114 -21.87 -23.24 -6.07
N ASP A 1115 -22.03 -23.44 -7.39
CA ASP A 1115 -23.33 -23.59 -8.05
C ASP A 1115 -24.05 -24.88 -7.63
N VAL A 1116 -25.21 -24.71 -7.00
CA VAL A 1116 -26.05 -25.79 -6.46
C VAL A 1116 -26.59 -26.71 -7.56
N GLU A 1117 -26.88 -26.23 -8.77
CA GLU A 1117 -27.35 -27.08 -9.87
C GLU A 1117 -26.20 -27.87 -10.49
N VAL A 1118 -25.00 -27.30 -10.59
CA VAL A 1118 -23.80 -28.04 -11.02
C VAL A 1118 -23.43 -29.12 -10.00
N LYS A 1119 -23.53 -28.81 -8.69
CA LYS A 1119 -23.38 -29.80 -7.61
C LYS A 1119 -24.41 -30.93 -7.70
N LYS A 1120 -25.70 -30.61 -7.89
CA LYS A 1120 -26.76 -31.61 -8.09
C LYS A 1120 -26.49 -32.50 -9.30
N TYR A 1121 -26.04 -31.93 -10.42
CA TYR A 1121 -25.65 -32.70 -11.60
C TYR A 1121 -24.48 -33.65 -11.29
N CYS A 1122 -23.45 -33.18 -10.60
CA CYS A 1122 -22.33 -34.02 -10.15
C CYS A 1122 -22.80 -35.19 -9.25
N ILE A 1123 -23.67 -34.91 -8.28
CA ILE A 1123 -24.26 -35.91 -7.37
C ILE A 1123 -25.08 -36.96 -8.15
N ASN A 1124 -25.82 -36.55 -9.19
CA ASN A 1124 -26.54 -37.49 -10.07
C ASN A 1124 -25.56 -38.40 -10.84
N VAL A 1125 -24.45 -37.88 -11.38
CA VAL A 1125 -23.43 -38.70 -12.05
C VAL A 1125 -22.74 -39.68 -11.08
N ILE A 1126 -22.45 -39.24 -9.84
CA ILE A 1126 -21.89 -40.11 -8.77
C ILE A 1126 -22.86 -41.26 -8.45
N LYS A 1127 -24.18 -40.98 -8.46
CA LYS A 1127 -25.26 -41.94 -8.26
C LYS A 1127 -25.43 -42.91 -9.42
N GLU A 1128 -25.42 -42.43 -10.67
CA GLU A 1128 -25.49 -43.27 -11.88
C GLU A 1128 -24.33 -44.27 -11.97
N ARG A 1129 -23.17 -43.92 -11.38
CA ARG A 1129 -22.00 -44.80 -11.24
C ARG A 1129 -22.08 -45.78 -10.05
N ASN A 1130 -23.23 -45.87 -9.37
CA ASN A 1130 -23.49 -46.70 -8.18
C ASN A 1130 -22.52 -46.46 -6.99
N SER A 1131 -21.84 -45.31 -6.95
CA SER A 1131 -20.77 -45.04 -5.97
C SER A 1131 -21.31 -44.88 -4.54
N PHE A 1132 -22.56 -44.44 -4.40
CA PHE A 1132 -23.25 -44.39 -3.12
C PHE A 1132 -23.53 -45.80 -2.57
N ASP A 1133 -23.98 -46.74 -3.39
CA ASP A 1133 -24.22 -48.13 -2.97
C ASP A 1133 -22.91 -48.87 -2.63
N HIS A 1134 -21.83 -48.61 -3.40
CA HIS A 1134 -20.48 -49.08 -3.04
C HIS A 1134 -20.03 -48.52 -1.68
N THR A 1135 -20.26 -47.24 -1.42
CA THR A 1135 -19.94 -46.58 -0.14
C THR A 1135 -20.74 -47.19 1.02
N LEU A 1136 -22.04 -47.41 0.85
CA LEU A 1136 -22.89 -48.07 1.86
C LEU A 1136 -22.46 -49.53 2.12
N SER A 1137 -22.06 -50.26 1.07
CA SER A 1137 -21.51 -51.61 1.18
C SER A 1137 -20.19 -51.64 1.96
N LYS A 1138 -19.27 -50.71 1.66
CA LYS A 1138 -18.01 -50.50 2.38
C LYS A 1138 -18.26 -50.20 3.86
N LEU A 1139 -19.17 -49.28 4.17
CA LEU A 1139 -19.53 -48.92 5.55
C LEU A 1139 -20.14 -50.09 6.33
N ARG A 1140 -21.05 -50.88 5.74
CA ARG A 1140 -21.59 -52.10 6.35
C ARG A 1140 -20.49 -53.10 6.70
N LYS A 1141 -19.60 -53.39 5.75
CA LYS A 1141 -18.46 -54.29 5.97
C LYS A 1141 -17.53 -53.82 7.09
N ILE A 1142 -17.22 -52.51 7.16
CA ILE A 1142 -16.38 -51.95 8.23
C ILE A 1142 -17.11 -52.01 9.59
N SER A 1143 -18.43 -51.77 9.66
CA SER A 1143 -19.22 -51.96 10.88
C SER A 1143 -19.18 -53.40 11.38
N GLU A 1144 -19.38 -54.38 10.49
CA GLU A 1144 -19.27 -55.82 10.82
C GLU A 1144 -17.88 -56.17 11.38
N GLN A 1145 -16.82 -55.63 10.78
CA GLN A 1145 -15.45 -55.81 11.28
C GLN A 1145 -15.22 -55.14 12.64
N ILE A 1146 -15.71 -53.91 12.87
CA ILE A 1146 -15.65 -53.24 14.18
C ILE A 1146 -16.38 -54.06 15.24
N ARG A 1147 -17.58 -54.57 14.95
CA ARG A 1147 -18.36 -55.38 15.89
C ARG A 1147 -17.69 -56.74 16.17
N ALA A 1148 -17.01 -57.33 15.20
CA ALA A 1148 -16.18 -58.52 15.39
C ALA A 1148 -14.97 -58.26 16.31
N GLU A 1149 -14.23 -57.17 16.09
CA GLU A 1149 -13.09 -56.77 16.93
C GLU A 1149 -13.52 -56.44 18.38
N ILE A 1150 -14.63 -55.72 18.55
CA ILE A 1150 -15.21 -55.45 19.88
C ILE A 1150 -15.53 -56.77 20.62
N SER A 1151 -16.02 -57.78 19.91
CA SER A 1151 -16.29 -59.11 20.46
C SER A 1151 -14.99 -59.85 20.82
N ALA A 1152 -13.98 -59.82 19.94
CA ALA A 1152 -12.68 -60.45 20.16
C ALA A 1152 -11.94 -59.87 21.37
N LEU A 1153 -12.04 -58.56 21.59
CA LEU A 1153 -11.48 -57.82 22.75
C LEU A 1153 -12.31 -58.00 24.05
N GLY A 1154 -13.21 -59.00 24.11
CA GLY A 1154 -13.98 -59.35 25.30
C GLY A 1154 -15.32 -58.61 25.47
N GLY A 1155 -15.74 -57.82 24.47
CA GLY A 1155 -17.02 -57.12 24.46
C GLY A 1155 -17.00 -55.74 25.13
N ASN A 1156 -17.73 -54.78 24.55
CA ASN A 1156 -17.88 -53.44 25.12
C ASN A 1156 -19.23 -52.83 24.72
N THR A 1157 -20.20 -52.85 25.65
CA THR A 1157 -21.57 -52.38 25.39
C THR A 1157 -21.63 -50.89 25.06
N LYS A 1158 -20.84 -50.05 25.74
CA LYS A 1158 -20.78 -48.61 25.45
C LYS A 1158 -20.23 -48.31 24.06
N LEU A 1159 -19.26 -49.10 23.59
CA LEU A 1159 -18.70 -48.92 22.25
C LEU A 1159 -19.68 -49.39 21.17
N ALA A 1160 -20.40 -50.48 21.42
CA ALA A 1160 -21.53 -50.91 20.59
C ALA A 1160 -22.65 -49.86 20.53
N GLU A 1161 -23.05 -49.26 21.66
CA GLU A 1161 -24.02 -48.15 21.71
C GLU A 1161 -23.59 -46.93 20.89
N VAL A 1162 -22.27 -46.66 20.80
CA VAL A 1162 -21.73 -45.60 19.94
C VAL A 1162 -21.83 -45.99 18.46
N MET A 1163 -21.49 -47.22 18.09
CA MET A 1163 -21.69 -47.71 16.70
C MET A 1163 -23.17 -47.68 16.31
N ASP A 1164 -24.07 -48.19 17.16
CA ASP A 1164 -25.51 -48.12 16.99
C ASP A 1164 -26.02 -46.68 16.82
N LEU A 1165 -25.35 -45.67 17.38
CA LEU A 1165 -25.68 -44.25 17.23
C LEU A 1165 -25.16 -43.66 15.90
N LEU A 1166 -24.02 -44.13 15.41
CA LEU A 1166 -23.41 -43.65 14.16
C LEU A 1166 -24.10 -44.23 12.92
N GLU A 1167 -24.57 -45.47 13.00
CA GLU A 1167 -25.22 -46.20 11.89
C GLU A 1167 -26.66 -45.74 11.61
N ARG A 1168 -27.32 -45.13 12.61
CA ARG A 1168 -28.66 -44.54 12.49
C ARG A 1168 -28.67 -43.46 11.39
N GLY A 1169 -29.56 -43.66 10.41
CA GLY A 1169 -29.75 -42.75 9.27
C GLY A 1169 -28.87 -43.04 8.06
N ILE A 1170 -28.12 -44.15 8.04
CA ILE A 1170 -27.28 -44.55 6.89
C ILE A 1170 -27.46 -46.03 6.52
N ILE A 1171 -27.44 -46.94 7.51
CA ILE A 1171 -27.36 -48.39 7.25
C ILE A 1171 -28.71 -49.12 7.32
N ASN A 1172 -29.70 -48.53 8.01
CA ASN A 1172 -31.07 -49.02 8.19
C ASN A 1172 -32.05 -48.34 7.23
#